data_AF-A0A2E9GTU5-F1
#
_entry.id   AF-A0A2E9GTU5-F1
#
_cell.length_a   1.000
_cell.length_b   1.000
_cell.length_c   1.000
_cell.angle_alpha   90.00
_cell.angle_beta   90.00
_cell.angle_gamma   90.00
#
_symmetry.space_group_name_H-M   'P 1'
#
loop_
_entity.id
_entity.type
_entity.pdbx_description
1 polymer ?
#
loop_
_entity_poly.entity_id
_entity_poly.type
_entity_poly.pdbx_seq_one_letter_code
_entity_poly.pdbx_strand_id
1 'polypeptide(L)'
;MNCSMPTSLGQKFTVLVVSDLDVDSAVGAGVHAIETELEALGRPVSTAHSLDDAEALVASNSALACVVLSWTLASADSAALTQTLRILTRVRGHAERLPVLLGASRSAIGNVPIEIVEQIEGYIWALEDSPAFIAGRIDAAARRYLDSVLPPFFGAMTNFADVHEYSWHTPGHTGGTAFMKTAVGRAFLGFYGEQMLRSDLSISVEDLGSLNDHSGPVGEAERYAARVFGADQTYFSIGGSSASNEIVLHSAAADGDIVLVDRNCHKSLNYALKLSGAIPVYLKPTRNARGVIGPVPASELEPETIRKKLEDSPLVADPSQQPVLAVLTNSTYDGLCYDVECTTALLSQSVPRIHYDEAWFAYARFNPIYEGRYGMHRGVRSDDDATVSVTHSTHKLLAALSQASMIHVRSGRVPVEPTLFNEAFMTHTSTSPQYSIIASTDVSAKMMDDAGPALTDESIREAIDFRQEILRIGRELRNRDADDWWFDTWQVDELDGRSFLDAKPDDLATAPEAWLLGPKASWHGFGDLSDRYCMLDPIKVTTLTPGVGPDGRLLDRGIPAAIVSRFLGGRGIVVEKTEPYSILTLFSIGTTKGKWGSLVAGLFEFKELYDANAPLSTALPELIAAHPQRYGGMGLCDLAGEMHDAIREHGILGSLDAAFETLPEPVLTPRDAYARLVHGEVEPVPAAQLEGRILAVQVVPYPPGIPLLMPGERFGAETRAVGDFLLGLESFDAQFPGFEHDTHGVEVKNDESGRPYYVLYCVEA
;
A
#
# COMPACT_ATOMS: atom_id res chain seq x y z
N MET A 1 2.05 -21.24 20.29
CA MET A 1 1.26 -21.45 21.55
C MET A 1 0.27 -20.29 21.69
N ASN A 2 -0.89 -20.44 22.37
CA ASN A 2 -1.75 -19.27 22.64
C ASN A 2 -1.11 -18.46 23.77
N CYS A 3 -0.67 -17.24 23.48
CA CYS A 3 -0.22 -16.29 24.48
C CYS A 3 -1.45 -15.65 25.13
N SER A 4 -1.64 -15.89 26.42
CA SER A 4 -2.74 -15.25 27.15
C SER A 4 -2.62 -13.73 27.08
N MET A 5 -3.75 -13.04 26.98
CA MET A 5 -3.76 -11.58 26.96
C MET A 5 -3.47 -11.04 28.36
N PRO A 6 -2.47 -10.15 28.53
CA PRO A 6 -2.23 -9.49 29.80
C PRO A 6 -3.49 -8.81 30.35
N THR A 7 -3.74 -8.95 31.65
CA THR A 7 -5.00 -8.49 32.28
C THR A 7 -5.24 -7.00 32.02
N SER A 8 -4.19 -6.17 32.06
CA SER A 8 -4.24 -4.73 31.82
C SER A 8 -4.67 -4.35 30.40
N LEU A 9 -4.34 -5.19 29.40
CA LEU A 9 -4.80 -5.03 28.02
C LEU A 9 -6.22 -5.56 27.85
N GLY A 10 -6.50 -6.73 28.43
CA GLY A 10 -7.82 -7.37 28.36
C GLY A 10 -8.93 -6.51 28.94
N GLN A 11 -8.65 -5.72 29.98
CA GLN A 11 -9.60 -4.78 30.58
C GLN A 11 -10.02 -3.62 29.66
N LYS A 12 -9.37 -3.43 28.52
CA LYS A 12 -9.77 -2.43 27.51
C LYS A 12 -10.85 -2.94 26.56
N PHE A 13 -11.15 -4.24 26.58
CA PHE A 13 -12.16 -4.84 25.71
C PHE A 13 -13.49 -5.01 26.44
N THR A 14 -14.57 -4.59 25.79
CA THR A 14 -15.91 -4.48 26.36
C THR A 14 -16.82 -5.63 25.97
N VAL A 15 -17.76 -6.00 26.83
CA VAL A 15 -18.91 -6.84 26.46
C VAL A 15 -20.01 -5.91 25.95
N LEU A 16 -20.51 -6.17 24.74
CA LEU A 16 -21.69 -5.49 24.21
C LEU A 16 -22.95 -6.27 24.62
N VAL A 17 -23.87 -5.62 25.32
CA VAL A 17 -25.18 -6.18 25.69
C VAL A 17 -26.26 -5.45 24.91
N VAL A 18 -26.98 -6.16 24.05
CA VAL A 18 -28.14 -5.61 23.33
C VAL A 18 -29.38 -5.81 24.19
N SER A 19 -29.92 -4.73 24.74
CA SER A 19 -31.09 -4.75 25.62
C SER A 19 -32.05 -3.61 25.28
N ASP A 20 -33.11 -3.96 24.54
CA ASP A 20 -34.30 -3.15 24.25
C ASP A 20 -35.35 -3.21 25.38
N LEU A 21 -34.99 -3.82 26.53
CA LEU A 21 -35.87 -4.01 27.67
C LEU A 21 -35.88 -2.79 28.58
N ASP A 22 -37.07 -2.50 29.14
CA ASP A 22 -37.20 -1.55 30.25
C ASP A 22 -36.46 -2.09 31.49
N VAL A 23 -35.61 -1.26 32.10
CA VAL A 23 -34.82 -1.59 33.29
C VAL A 23 -35.73 -1.95 34.47
N ASP A 24 -36.95 -1.39 34.52
CA ASP A 24 -37.94 -1.68 35.56
C ASP A 24 -38.68 -3.02 35.35
N SER A 25 -38.46 -3.69 34.21
CA SER A 25 -39.00 -5.04 33.98
C SER A 25 -38.18 -6.10 34.72
N ALA A 26 -38.80 -7.24 35.07
CA ALA A 26 -38.09 -8.33 35.77
C ALA A 26 -36.87 -8.84 34.98
N VAL A 27 -36.98 -8.94 33.65
CA VAL A 27 -35.87 -9.36 32.79
C VAL A 27 -34.83 -8.25 32.68
N GLY A 28 -35.23 -6.98 32.54
CA GLY A 28 -34.32 -5.83 32.50
C GLY A 28 -33.50 -5.67 33.79
N ALA A 29 -34.13 -5.81 34.95
CA ALA A 29 -33.43 -5.82 36.25
C ALA A 29 -32.44 -6.99 36.36
N GLY A 30 -32.78 -8.16 35.80
CA GLY A 30 -31.89 -9.31 35.72
C GLY A 30 -30.67 -9.06 34.83
N VAL A 31 -30.87 -8.46 33.66
CA VAL A 31 -29.78 -8.05 32.75
C VAL A 31 -28.87 -7.04 33.43
N HIS A 32 -29.42 -6.00 34.06
CA HIS A 32 -28.63 -4.99 34.76
C HIS A 32 -27.78 -5.57 35.91
N ALA A 33 -28.33 -6.55 36.64
CA ALA A 33 -27.56 -7.28 37.65
C ALA A 33 -26.39 -8.07 37.03
N ILE A 34 -26.56 -8.66 35.85
CA ILE A 34 -25.48 -9.34 35.11
C ILE A 34 -24.41 -8.34 34.69
N GLU A 35 -24.79 -7.17 34.18
CA GLU A 35 -23.85 -6.09 33.80
C GLU A 35 -23.01 -5.64 35.00
N THR A 36 -23.64 -5.45 36.16
CA THR A 36 -22.96 -5.07 37.41
C THR A 36 -21.94 -6.13 37.85
N GLU A 37 -22.28 -7.41 37.75
CA GLU A 37 -21.37 -8.51 38.08
C GLU A 37 -20.21 -8.62 37.07
N LEU A 38 -20.42 -8.31 35.78
CA LEU A 38 -19.35 -8.21 34.79
C LEU A 38 -18.36 -7.08 35.13
N GLU A 39 -18.87 -5.91 35.50
CA GLU A 39 -18.02 -4.79 35.95
C GLU A 39 -17.22 -5.16 37.20
N ALA A 40 -17.83 -5.89 38.15
CA ALA A 40 -17.15 -6.40 39.34
C ALA A 40 -16.03 -7.40 39.03
N LEU A 41 -16.15 -8.15 37.92
CA LEU A 41 -15.07 -9.01 37.38
C LEU A 41 -13.99 -8.21 36.61
N GLY A 42 -14.12 -6.88 36.52
CA GLY A 42 -13.22 -6.02 35.77
C GLY A 42 -13.45 -6.07 34.26
N ARG A 43 -14.64 -6.46 33.81
CA ARG A 43 -15.03 -6.52 32.40
C ARG A 43 -15.95 -5.33 32.09
N PRO A 44 -15.48 -4.32 31.33
CA PRO A 44 -16.34 -3.19 30.97
C PRO A 44 -17.52 -3.66 30.12
N VAL A 45 -18.68 -3.02 30.32
CA VAL A 45 -19.91 -3.30 29.57
C VAL A 45 -20.34 -2.07 28.78
N SER A 46 -20.81 -2.29 27.56
CA SER A 46 -21.50 -1.30 26.75
C SER A 46 -22.88 -1.84 26.42
N THR A 47 -23.92 -1.05 26.65
CA THR A 47 -25.31 -1.48 26.44
C THR A 47 -25.89 -0.76 25.23
N ALA A 48 -26.40 -1.53 24.27
CA ALA A 48 -27.15 -1.02 23.14
C ALA A 48 -28.64 -1.08 23.44
N HIS A 49 -29.35 0.05 23.32
CA HIS A 49 -30.77 0.14 23.67
C HIS A 49 -31.72 -0.17 22.50
N SER A 50 -31.18 -0.41 21.31
CA SER A 50 -31.91 -0.83 20.11
C SER A 50 -30.99 -1.62 19.17
N LEU A 51 -31.56 -2.24 18.15
CA LEU A 51 -30.77 -2.90 17.10
C LEU A 51 -29.98 -1.89 16.25
N ASP A 52 -30.50 -0.67 16.03
CA ASP A 52 -29.78 0.40 15.34
C ASP A 52 -28.53 0.84 16.13
N ASP A 53 -28.68 0.98 17.45
CA ASP A 53 -27.58 1.31 18.36
C ASP A 53 -26.55 0.19 18.42
N ALA A 54 -27.01 -1.07 18.47
CA ALA A 54 -26.13 -2.23 18.41
C ALA A 54 -25.34 -2.29 17.10
N GLU A 55 -25.99 -2.02 15.97
CA GLU A 55 -25.32 -1.96 14.67
C GLU A 55 -24.28 -0.84 14.61
N ALA A 56 -24.58 0.34 15.15
CA ALA A 56 -23.64 1.47 15.23
C ALA A 56 -22.44 1.18 16.16
N LEU A 57 -22.66 0.51 17.29
CA LEU A 57 -21.60 0.14 18.22
C LEU A 57 -20.69 -0.95 17.62
N VAL A 58 -21.25 -1.99 17.01
CA VAL A 58 -20.47 -3.00 16.28
C VAL A 58 -19.69 -2.37 15.12
N ALA A 59 -20.27 -1.37 14.46
CA ALA A 59 -19.64 -0.66 13.36
C ALA A 59 -18.43 0.20 13.78
N SER A 60 -18.42 0.71 15.01
CA SER A 60 -17.47 1.73 15.48
C SER A 60 -16.49 1.22 16.53
N ASN A 61 -16.80 0.13 17.23
CA ASN A 61 -16.00 -0.41 18.32
C ASN A 61 -15.35 -1.74 17.93
N SER A 62 -14.03 -1.72 17.68
CA SER A 62 -13.23 -2.92 17.42
C SER A 62 -12.78 -3.65 18.70
N ALA A 63 -12.96 -3.04 19.87
CA ALA A 63 -12.52 -3.58 21.17
C ALA A 63 -13.65 -4.37 21.87
N LEU A 64 -14.37 -5.21 21.13
CA LEU A 64 -15.37 -6.11 21.72
C LEU A 64 -14.72 -7.42 22.17
N ALA A 65 -15.11 -7.92 23.35
CA ALA A 65 -14.70 -9.23 23.85
C ALA A 65 -15.82 -10.28 23.79
N CYS A 66 -17.09 -9.85 23.78
CA CYS A 66 -18.27 -10.70 23.63
C CYS A 66 -19.47 -9.83 23.23
N VAL A 67 -20.41 -10.41 22.49
CA VAL A 67 -21.72 -9.79 22.21
C VAL A 67 -22.81 -10.65 22.83
N VAL A 68 -23.75 -10.02 23.53
CA VAL A 68 -24.96 -10.66 24.06
C VAL A 68 -26.16 -10.08 23.33
N LEU A 69 -26.83 -10.91 22.52
CA LEU A 69 -28.03 -10.54 21.78
C LEU A 69 -29.25 -10.46 22.71
N SER A 70 -30.25 -9.66 22.32
CA SER A 70 -31.42 -9.38 23.15
C SER A 70 -32.24 -10.63 23.52
N TRP A 71 -32.78 -10.60 24.74
CA TRP A 71 -33.75 -11.56 25.28
C TRP A 71 -35.15 -11.49 24.63
N THR A 72 -35.44 -10.42 23.89
CA THR A 72 -36.71 -10.25 23.15
C THR A 72 -36.63 -10.76 21.71
N LEU A 73 -35.45 -11.17 21.24
CA LEU A 73 -35.21 -11.58 19.85
C LEU A 73 -36.16 -12.69 19.38
N ALA A 74 -36.47 -13.62 20.27
CA ALA A 74 -37.38 -14.74 20.02
C ALA A 74 -38.85 -14.31 19.78
N SER A 75 -39.20 -13.08 20.16
CA SER A 75 -40.50 -12.44 19.91
C SER A 75 -40.43 -11.31 18.87
N ALA A 76 -39.26 -11.11 18.26
CA ALA A 76 -39.03 -10.04 17.30
C ALA A 76 -39.73 -10.30 15.97
N ASP A 77 -40.02 -9.23 15.24
CA ASP A 77 -40.58 -9.34 13.89
C ASP A 77 -39.50 -9.74 12.86
N SER A 78 -39.94 -10.02 11.64
CA SER A 78 -39.03 -10.43 10.56
C SER A 78 -37.98 -9.36 10.22
N ALA A 79 -38.27 -8.07 10.41
CA ALA A 79 -37.33 -6.99 10.09
C ALA A 79 -36.20 -6.94 11.12
N ALA A 80 -36.53 -7.02 12.41
CA ALA A 80 -35.58 -7.10 13.51
C ALA A 80 -34.69 -8.36 13.43
N LEU A 81 -35.26 -9.51 13.03
CA LEU A 81 -34.46 -10.72 12.79
C LEU A 81 -33.48 -10.55 11.62
N THR A 82 -33.92 -9.91 10.53
CA THR A 82 -33.06 -9.59 9.38
C THR A 82 -31.94 -8.62 9.76
N GLN A 83 -32.24 -7.60 10.57
CA GLN A 83 -31.25 -6.66 11.08
C GLN A 83 -30.25 -7.35 12.01
N THR A 84 -30.71 -8.27 12.85
CA THR A 84 -29.83 -9.06 13.73
C THR A 84 -28.86 -9.91 12.90
N LEU A 85 -29.33 -10.55 11.83
CA LEU A 85 -28.45 -11.28 10.90
C LEU A 85 -27.39 -10.36 10.27
N ARG A 86 -27.75 -9.14 9.87
CA ARG A 86 -26.79 -8.15 9.37
C ARG A 86 -25.71 -7.79 10.41
N ILE A 87 -26.12 -7.55 11.66
CA ILE A 87 -25.20 -7.29 12.77
C ILE A 87 -24.24 -8.46 12.95
N LEU A 88 -24.74 -9.70 12.94
CA LEU A 88 -23.92 -10.89 13.09
C LEU A 88 -22.93 -11.08 11.94
N THR A 89 -23.39 -10.90 10.69
CA THR A 89 -22.50 -10.92 9.52
C THR A 89 -21.37 -9.89 9.68
N ARG A 90 -21.67 -8.70 10.19
CA ARG A 90 -20.66 -7.66 10.43
C ARG A 90 -19.69 -8.02 11.56
N VAL A 91 -20.20 -8.54 12.67
CA VAL A 91 -19.36 -9.06 13.77
C VAL A 91 -18.41 -10.12 13.23
N ARG A 92 -18.92 -11.09 12.47
CA ARG A 92 -18.13 -12.19 11.90
C ARG A 92 -17.11 -11.71 10.87
N GLY A 93 -17.41 -10.66 10.12
CA GLY A 93 -16.49 -10.07 9.14
C GLY A 93 -15.26 -9.38 9.76
N HIS A 94 -15.40 -8.79 10.96
CA HIS A 94 -14.29 -8.11 11.64
C HIS A 94 -13.63 -8.96 12.75
N ALA A 95 -14.35 -9.93 13.29
CA ALA A 95 -13.87 -10.81 14.35
C ALA A 95 -14.64 -12.14 14.29
N GLU A 96 -14.21 -13.04 13.39
CA GLU A 96 -14.86 -14.34 13.15
C GLU A 96 -15.09 -15.11 14.46
N ARG A 97 -14.11 -15.08 15.37
CA ARG A 97 -14.11 -15.82 16.64
C ARG A 97 -14.74 -15.08 17.82
N LEU A 98 -15.29 -13.87 17.63
CA LEU A 98 -15.90 -13.12 18.72
C LEU A 98 -17.12 -13.90 19.28
N PRO A 99 -17.16 -14.21 20.59
CA PRO A 99 -18.25 -14.99 21.14
C PRO A 99 -19.54 -14.18 21.10
N VAL A 100 -20.60 -14.82 20.60
CA VAL A 100 -21.95 -14.26 20.56
C VAL A 100 -22.85 -15.17 21.39
N LEU A 101 -23.51 -14.60 22.38
CA LEU A 101 -24.43 -15.31 23.26
C LEU A 101 -25.85 -14.77 23.06
N LEU A 102 -26.85 -15.65 23.11
CA LEU A 102 -28.24 -15.25 22.93
C LEU A 102 -28.97 -15.18 24.27
N GLY A 103 -29.52 -14.01 24.58
CA GLY A 103 -30.53 -13.88 25.61
C GLY A 103 -31.77 -14.70 25.27
N ALA A 104 -32.18 -15.61 26.16
CA ALA A 104 -33.28 -16.54 25.91
C ALA A 104 -34.44 -16.38 26.91
N SER A 105 -35.67 -16.55 26.42
CA SER A 105 -36.89 -16.67 27.22
C SER A 105 -37.62 -17.98 26.88
N ARG A 106 -38.12 -18.70 27.91
CA ARG A 106 -38.49 -20.14 27.81
C ARG A 106 -39.61 -20.41 26.80
N SER A 107 -40.38 -19.38 26.47
CA SER A 107 -41.60 -19.47 25.68
C SER A 107 -41.42 -19.33 24.17
N ALA A 108 -40.22 -19.02 23.64
CA ALA A 108 -40.12 -18.59 22.23
C ALA A 108 -38.86 -18.97 21.44
N ILE A 109 -37.89 -19.75 21.96
CA ILE A 109 -36.65 -20.08 21.22
C ILE A 109 -36.88 -20.63 19.81
N GLY A 110 -37.96 -21.39 19.59
CA GLY A 110 -38.29 -21.98 18.29
C GLY A 110 -38.56 -20.97 17.16
N ASN A 111 -38.71 -19.68 17.48
CA ASN A 111 -38.92 -18.61 16.50
C ASN A 111 -37.62 -17.96 16.02
N VAL A 112 -36.46 -18.29 16.62
CA VAL A 112 -35.17 -17.75 16.20
C VAL A 112 -34.72 -18.48 14.92
N PRO A 113 -34.41 -17.77 13.83
CA PRO A 113 -33.91 -18.37 12.59
C PRO A 113 -32.67 -19.23 12.84
N ILE A 114 -32.56 -20.34 12.10
CA ILE A 114 -31.43 -21.27 12.24
C ILE A 114 -30.11 -20.57 11.92
N GLU A 115 -30.12 -19.61 11.01
CA GLU A 115 -28.98 -18.81 10.57
C GLU A 115 -28.40 -17.95 11.72
N ILE A 116 -29.23 -17.57 12.71
CA ILE A 116 -28.75 -16.91 13.94
C ILE A 116 -28.17 -17.95 14.89
N VAL A 117 -28.84 -19.09 15.05
CA VAL A 117 -28.41 -20.17 15.96
C VAL A 117 -27.06 -20.76 15.56
N GLU A 118 -26.78 -20.85 14.26
CA GLU A 118 -25.47 -21.27 13.72
C GLU A 118 -24.32 -20.32 14.08
N GLN A 119 -24.64 -19.08 14.46
CA GLN A 119 -23.66 -18.04 14.73
C GLN A 119 -23.47 -17.73 16.23
N ILE A 120 -24.18 -18.40 17.14
CA ILE A 120 -24.04 -18.19 18.59
C ILE A 120 -23.27 -19.33 19.27
N GLU A 121 -22.57 -19.02 20.36
CA GLU A 121 -21.89 -20.00 21.22
C GLU A 121 -22.82 -20.61 22.28
N GLY A 122 -23.92 -19.93 22.63
CA GLY A 122 -24.83 -20.45 23.64
C GLY A 122 -25.92 -19.48 24.08
N TYR A 123 -26.78 -19.98 24.98
CA TYR A 123 -27.94 -19.28 25.50
C TYR A 123 -27.74 -18.82 26.95
N ILE A 124 -28.33 -17.66 27.28
CA ILE A 124 -28.33 -17.06 28.61
C ILE A 124 -29.76 -16.81 29.09
N TRP A 125 -30.07 -17.29 30.29
CA TRP A 125 -31.40 -17.20 30.89
C TRP A 125 -31.40 -16.26 32.09
N ALA A 126 -31.79 -14.99 31.90
CA ALA A 126 -31.62 -13.94 32.91
C ALA A 126 -32.33 -14.22 34.26
N LEU A 127 -33.42 -15.00 34.25
CA LEU A 127 -34.25 -15.27 35.44
C LEU A 127 -34.12 -16.69 36.00
N GLU A 128 -33.32 -17.56 35.37
CA GLU A 128 -33.24 -18.98 35.75
C GLU A 128 -31.94 -19.34 36.46
N ASP A 129 -31.00 -18.41 36.51
CA ASP A 129 -29.71 -18.58 37.15
C ASP A 129 -29.30 -17.29 37.89
N SER A 130 -28.28 -17.39 38.72
CA SER A 130 -27.73 -16.23 39.42
C SER A 130 -27.00 -15.30 38.45
N PRO A 131 -27.14 -13.96 38.59
CA PRO A 131 -26.40 -12.99 37.78
C PRO A 131 -24.88 -13.22 37.80
N ALA A 132 -24.32 -13.57 38.96
CA ALA A 132 -22.90 -13.86 39.12
C ALA A 132 -22.43 -15.07 38.29
N PHE A 133 -23.21 -16.15 38.23
CA PHE A 133 -22.87 -17.31 37.40
C PHE A 133 -22.94 -16.99 35.91
N ILE A 134 -23.97 -16.25 35.49
CA ILE A 134 -24.13 -15.81 34.11
C ILE A 134 -22.97 -14.90 33.70
N ALA A 135 -22.65 -13.88 34.50
CA ALA A 135 -21.52 -12.99 34.28
C ALA A 135 -20.20 -13.77 34.20
N GLY A 136 -19.98 -14.74 35.08
CA GLY A 136 -18.82 -15.64 35.02
C GLY A 136 -18.74 -16.46 33.73
N ARG A 137 -19.88 -16.89 33.16
CA ARG A 137 -19.89 -17.59 31.85
C ARG A 137 -19.56 -16.65 30.69
N ILE A 138 -20.10 -15.43 30.71
CA ILE A 138 -19.79 -14.40 29.71
C ILE A 138 -18.30 -14.04 29.78
N ASP A 139 -17.77 -13.75 30.97
CA ASP A 139 -16.35 -13.42 31.14
C ASP A 139 -15.44 -14.59 30.75
N ALA A 140 -15.83 -15.84 31.03
CA ALA A 140 -15.07 -17.00 30.57
C ALA A 140 -15.04 -17.12 29.04
N ALA A 141 -16.13 -16.80 28.34
CA ALA A 141 -16.14 -16.74 26.87
C ALA A 141 -15.26 -15.60 26.35
N ALA A 142 -15.41 -14.42 26.93
CA ALA A 142 -14.58 -13.25 26.62
C ALA A 142 -13.08 -13.54 26.79
N ARG A 143 -12.66 -14.16 27.90
CA ARG A 143 -11.25 -14.52 28.14
C ARG A 143 -10.71 -15.49 27.10
N ARG A 144 -11.45 -16.55 26.77
CA ARG A 144 -11.03 -17.52 25.73
C ARG A 144 -10.80 -16.84 24.38
N TYR A 145 -11.65 -15.88 24.03
CA TYR A 145 -11.47 -15.08 22.83
C TYR A 145 -10.24 -14.18 22.90
N LEU A 146 -10.07 -13.43 23.99
CA LEU A 146 -8.92 -12.53 24.18
C LEU A 146 -7.57 -13.27 24.13
N ASP A 147 -7.50 -14.48 24.67
CA ASP A 147 -6.32 -15.36 24.57
C ASP A 147 -6.00 -15.82 23.13
N SER A 148 -6.89 -15.55 22.17
CA SER A 148 -6.69 -15.84 20.74
C SER A 148 -6.40 -14.60 19.88
N VAL A 149 -6.48 -13.40 20.46
CA VAL A 149 -6.30 -12.12 19.74
C VAL A 149 -4.83 -11.87 19.45
N LEU A 150 -3.94 -12.16 20.40
CA LEU A 150 -2.52 -11.86 20.25
C LEU A 150 -1.82 -12.87 19.32
N PRO A 151 -1.09 -12.41 18.30
CA PRO A 151 -0.28 -13.29 17.46
C PRO A 151 1.03 -13.70 18.16
N PRO A 152 1.77 -14.67 17.62
CA PRO A 152 2.84 -15.35 18.36
C PRO A 152 3.93 -14.44 18.94
N PHE A 153 4.49 -13.53 18.14
CA PHE A 153 5.61 -12.69 18.58
C PHE A 153 5.11 -11.52 19.43
N PHE A 154 4.07 -10.81 19.00
CA PHE A 154 3.52 -9.71 19.81
C PHE A 154 2.97 -10.22 21.15
N GLY A 155 2.33 -11.38 21.17
CA GLY A 155 1.85 -12.04 22.38
C GLY A 155 2.99 -12.41 23.33
N ALA A 156 4.10 -12.96 22.84
CA ALA A 156 5.27 -13.25 23.66
C ALA A 156 5.91 -11.96 24.22
N MET A 157 6.07 -10.94 23.38
CA MET A 157 6.67 -9.65 23.76
C MET A 157 5.86 -8.91 24.82
N THR A 158 4.53 -8.88 24.69
CA THR A 158 3.64 -8.24 25.69
C THR A 158 3.66 -8.97 27.02
N ASN A 159 3.67 -10.31 27.02
CA ASN A 159 3.78 -11.09 28.26
C ASN A 159 5.15 -10.91 28.94
N PHE A 160 6.24 -10.82 28.17
CA PHE A 160 7.56 -10.50 28.72
C PHE A 160 7.59 -9.09 29.35
N ALA A 161 6.99 -8.10 28.70
CA ALA A 161 6.92 -6.74 29.27
C ALA A 161 6.15 -6.69 30.62
N ASP A 162 5.20 -7.60 30.83
CA ASP A 162 4.35 -7.68 32.02
C ASP A 162 5.03 -8.38 33.22
N VAL A 163 6.15 -9.09 33.03
CA VAL A 163 6.88 -9.73 34.16
C VAL A 163 7.82 -8.78 34.91
N HIS A 164 8.01 -7.54 34.44
CA HIS A 164 8.74 -6.46 35.14
C HIS A 164 10.19 -6.80 35.55
N GLU A 165 10.92 -7.56 34.74
CA GLU A 165 12.29 -7.97 35.06
C GLU A 165 13.33 -6.84 34.91
N TYR A 166 14.36 -6.85 35.77
CA TYR A 166 15.50 -5.93 35.64
C TYR A 166 16.52 -6.46 34.63
N SER A 167 16.64 -5.75 33.50
CA SER A 167 17.60 -6.08 32.44
C SER A 167 19.01 -5.53 32.73
N TRP A 168 20.02 -6.40 32.60
CA TRP A 168 21.45 -6.04 32.62
C TRP A 168 22.12 -6.21 31.23
N HIS A 169 21.32 -6.19 30.18
CA HIS A 169 21.73 -6.38 28.79
C HIS A 169 21.41 -5.15 27.93
N THR A 170 21.78 -5.19 26.65
CA THR A 170 21.39 -4.18 25.65
C THR A 170 19.89 -4.22 25.36
N PRO A 171 19.27 -3.08 24.98
CA PRO A 171 19.88 -1.76 24.74
C PRO A 171 20.21 -0.96 26.02
N GLY A 172 21.20 -0.06 25.91
CA GLY A 172 21.75 0.69 27.06
C GLY A 172 20.79 1.67 27.74
N HIS A 173 19.60 1.93 27.17
CA HIS A 173 18.56 2.71 27.85
C HIS A 173 17.80 1.90 28.91
N THR A 174 17.93 0.56 28.92
CA THR A 174 17.35 -0.36 29.92
C THR A 174 15.87 -0.07 30.17
N GLY A 175 15.03 -0.32 29.17
CA GLY A 175 13.59 -0.06 29.25
C GLY A 175 13.21 1.43 29.35
N GLY A 176 14.15 2.35 29.10
CA GLY A 176 13.92 3.79 29.13
C GLY A 176 14.47 4.50 30.37
N THR A 177 15.00 3.75 31.34
CA THR A 177 15.61 4.28 32.58
C THR A 177 16.70 5.32 32.32
N ALA A 178 17.51 5.17 31.27
CA ALA A 178 18.53 6.17 30.95
C ALA A 178 17.94 7.53 30.55
N PHE A 179 16.80 7.56 29.86
CA PHE A 179 16.13 8.80 29.46
C PHE A 179 15.59 9.58 30.67
N MET A 180 15.28 8.90 31.78
CA MET A 180 14.81 9.55 33.01
C MET A 180 15.86 10.45 33.69
N LYS A 181 17.12 10.36 33.26
CA LYS A 181 18.27 11.05 33.86
C LYS A 181 18.42 12.51 33.40
N THR A 182 17.74 12.95 32.34
CA THR A 182 17.81 14.34 31.84
C THR A 182 16.42 14.88 31.51
N ALA A 183 16.27 16.21 31.47
CA ALA A 183 15.00 16.85 31.14
C ALA A 183 14.55 16.52 29.69
N VAL A 184 15.47 16.55 28.74
CA VAL A 184 15.19 16.18 27.34
C VAL A 184 14.82 14.69 27.22
N GLY A 185 15.47 13.80 27.97
CA GLY A 185 15.12 12.39 27.98
C GLY A 185 13.74 12.12 28.59
N ARG A 186 13.35 12.86 29.64
CA ARG A 186 11.98 12.79 30.18
C ARG A 186 10.93 13.27 29.19
N ALA A 187 11.21 14.33 28.42
CA ALA A 187 10.34 14.78 27.35
C ALA A 187 10.21 13.70 26.25
N PHE A 188 11.32 13.06 25.87
CA PHE A 188 11.34 11.95 24.91
C PHE A 188 10.51 10.76 25.40
N LEU A 189 10.70 10.33 26.66
CA LEU A 189 9.93 9.25 27.26
C LEU A 189 8.44 9.62 27.38
N GLY A 190 8.12 10.87 27.73
CA GLY A 190 6.73 11.35 27.79
C GLY A 190 6.04 11.39 26.42
N PHE A 191 6.79 11.65 25.35
CA PHE A 191 6.28 11.66 23.98
C PHE A 191 6.02 10.25 23.45
N TYR A 192 7.01 9.35 23.54
CA TYR A 192 6.90 7.98 23.01
C TYR A 192 6.15 7.01 23.92
N GLY A 193 6.18 7.24 25.23
CA GLY A 193 5.62 6.35 26.24
C GLY A 193 6.58 5.24 26.67
N GLU A 194 6.40 4.76 27.90
CA GLU A 194 7.27 3.75 28.52
C GLU A 194 7.18 2.38 27.85
N GLN A 195 5.99 1.98 27.39
CA GLN A 195 5.78 0.64 26.81
C GLN A 195 6.61 0.40 25.56
N MET A 196 6.73 1.40 24.69
CA MET A 196 7.56 1.31 23.48
C MET A 196 9.03 1.10 23.82
N LEU A 197 9.53 1.75 24.87
CA LEU A 197 10.92 1.62 25.32
C LEU A 197 11.17 0.32 26.10
N ARG A 198 10.16 -0.24 26.75
CA ARG A 198 10.25 -1.56 27.40
C ARG A 198 10.19 -2.71 26.41
N SER A 199 9.52 -2.53 25.28
CA SER A 199 9.51 -3.50 24.19
C SER A 199 10.75 -3.42 23.27
N ASP A 200 11.61 -2.41 23.45
CA ASP A 200 12.89 -2.32 22.73
C ASP A 200 13.94 -3.21 23.41
N LEU A 201 13.93 -4.48 23.00
CA LEU A 201 14.70 -5.58 23.57
C LEU A 201 15.79 -6.07 22.61
N SER A 202 16.58 -7.04 23.06
CA SER A 202 17.60 -7.70 22.24
C SER A 202 17.49 -9.21 22.35
N ILE A 203 18.28 -9.92 21.53
CA ILE A 203 18.42 -11.38 21.56
C ILE A 203 18.83 -11.95 22.93
N SER A 204 19.27 -11.09 23.87
CA SER A 204 19.52 -11.47 25.26
C SER A 204 18.26 -11.98 25.98
N VAL A 205 17.08 -11.68 25.46
CA VAL A 205 15.80 -12.25 25.91
C VAL A 205 15.52 -13.53 25.11
N GLU A 206 16.07 -14.65 25.58
CA GLU A 206 16.00 -15.94 24.87
C GLU A 206 14.56 -16.40 24.59
N ASP A 207 13.61 -16.03 25.46
CA ASP A 207 12.18 -16.38 25.33
C ASP A 207 11.52 -15.82 24.07
N LEU A 208 12.07 -14.77 23.46
CA LEU A 208 11.55 -14.15 22.24
C LEU A 208 12.16 -14.72 20.95
N GLY A 209 13.19 -15.55 21.07
CA GLY A 209 13.92 -16.10 19.93
C GLY A 209 14.74 -15.05 19.18
N SER A 210 15.05 -15.32 17.92
CA SER A 210 15.96 -14.51 17.10
C SER A 210 15.42 -14.39 15.68
N LEU A 211 15.44 -13.16 15.15
CA LEU A 211 15.07 -12.85 13.76
C LEU A 211 16.03 -13.49 12.77
N ASN A 212 17.35 -13.40 13.02
CA ASN A 212 18.36 -13.94 12.10
C ASN A 212 18.44 -15.48 12.13
N ASP A 213 17.94 -16.11 13.20
CA ASP A 213 17.89 -17.57 13.31
C ASP A 213 16.50 -18.14 13.00
N HIS A 214 15.50 -17.29 12.70
CA HIS A 214 14.10 -17.68 12.47
C HIS A 214 13.54 -18.59 13.57
N SER A 215 13.83 -18.26 14.83
CA SER A 215 13.63 -19.15 15.98
C SER A 215 12.64 -18.59 17.00
N GLY A 216 12.15 -19.45 17.89
CA GLY A 216 11.21 -19.07 18.95
C GLY A 216 9.92 -18.42 18.43
N PRO A 217 9.34 -17.46 19.19
CA PRO A 217 8.17 -16.69 18.76
C PRO A 217 8.32 -15.97 17.42
N VAL A 218 9.51 -15.51 17.03
CA VAL A 218 9.74 -14.90 15.71
C VAL A 218 9.48 -15.92 14.60
N GLY A 219 10.11 -17.09 14.68
CA GLY A 219 9.89 -18.17 13.71
C GLY A 219 8.46 -18.74 13.73
N GLU A 220 7.75 -18.66 14.86
CA GLU A 220 6.31 -18.94 14.94
C GLU A 220 5.49 -17.90 14.17
N ALA A 221 5.81 -16.61 14.29
CA ALA A 221 5.16 -15.51 13.59
C ALA A 221 5.38 -15.57 12.07
N GLU A 222 6.60 -15.90 11.64
CA GLU A 222 6.92 -16.10 10.21
C GLU A 222 6.13 -17.26 9.59
N ARG A 223 6.06 -18.41 10.27
CA ARG A 223 5.22 -19.54 9.84
C ARG A 223 3.73 -19.21 9.86
N TYR A 224 3.29 -18.44 10.85
CA TYR A 224 1.92 -17.93 10.92
C TYR A 224 1.60 -17.06 9.70
N ALA A 225 2.46 -16.08 9.40
CA ALA A 225 2.31 -15.21 8.24
C ALA A 225 2.37 -16.01 6.91
N ALA A 226 3.23 -17.01 6.77
CA ALA A 226 3.26 -17.89 5.60
C ALA A 226 1.90 -18.56 5.34
N ARG A 227 1.24 -19.07 6.39
CA ARG A 227 -0.13 -19.62 6.29
C ARG A 227 -1.13 -18.56 5.82
N VAL A 228 -1.13 -17.39 6.46
CA VAL A 228 -2.08 -16.30 6.16
C VAL A 228 -1.92 -15.82 4.71
N PHE A 229 -0.68 -15.60 4.28
CA PHE A 229 -0.34 -15.09 2.95
C PHE A 229 -0.22 -16.17 1.86
N GLY A 230 -0.36 -17.45 2.20
CA GLY A 230 -0.36 -18.56 1.23
C GLY A 230 1.00 -18.83 0.58
N ALA A 231 2.06 -18.61 1.36
CA ALA A 231 3.43 -18.89 1.00
C ALA A 231 3.91 -20.21 1.64
N ASP A 232 4.92 -20.84 1.04
CA ASP A 232 5.58 -22.00 1.67
C ASP A 232 6.46 -21.54 2.82
N GLN A 233 7.10 -20.36 2.68
CA GLN A 233 7.91 -19.71 3.71
C GLN A 233 7.69 -18.20 3.67
N THR A 234 7.78 -17.55 4.83
CA THR A 234 7.77 -16.09 4.96
C THR A 234 8.91 -15.65 5.86
N TYR A 235 9.59 -14.57 5.50
CA TYR A 235 10.65 -13.94 6.27
C TYR A 235 10.26 -12.51 6.62
N PHE A 236 10.47 -12.09 7.87
CA PHE A 236 10.22 -10.71 8.28
C PHE A 236 11.48 -9.86 8.07
N SER A 237 11.34 -8.74 7.35
CA SER A 237 12.43 -7.79 7.10
C SER A 237 12.14 -6.45 7.78
N ILE A 238 13.16 -5.88 8.42
CA ILE A 238 13.11 -4.56 9.07
C ILE A 238 13.83 -3.47 8.28
N GLY A 239 14.32 -3.77 7.07
CA GLY A 239 14.94 -2.80 6.16
C GLY A 239 13.98 -2.26 5.09
N GLY A 240 12.68 -2.52 5.24
CA GLY A 240 11.66 -2.32 4.22
C GLY A 240 11.86 -3.23 3.00
N SER A 241 10.97 -3.11 2.01
CA SER A 241 11.10 -3.88 0.77
C SER A 241 12.36 -3.54 -0.03
N SER A 242 13.04 -2.43 0.29
CA SER A 242 14.36 -2.13 -0.25
C SER A 242 15.35 -3.25 0.07
N ALA A 243 15.53 -3.57 1.36
CA ALA A 243 16.38 -4.67 1.80
C ALA A 243 15.80 -6.02 1.35
N SER A 244 14.48 -6.18 1.35
CA SER A 244 13.85 -7.44 0.90
C SER A 244 14.16 -7.78 -0.56
N ASN A 245 14.14 -6.79 -1.47
CA ASN A 245 14.52 -6.99 -2.87
C ASN A 245 16.02 -7.33 -3.01
N GLU A 246 16.87 -6.69 -2.20
CA GLU A 246 18.31 -6.99 -2.14
C GLU A 246 18.57 -8.43 -1.67
N ILE A 247 17.88 -8.89 -0.63
CA ILE A 247 17.94 -10.27 -0.11
C ILE A 247 17.52 -11.27 -1.20
N VAL A 248 16.37 -11.05 -1.84
CA VAL A 248 15.86 -11.96 -2.88
C VAL A 248 16.85 -12.06 -4.04
N LEU A 249 17.34 -10.94 -4.56
CA LEU A 249 18.28 -10.95 -5.68
C LEU A 249 19.63 -11.57 -5.29
N HIS A 250 20.21 -11.21 -4.13
CA HIS A 250 21.46 -11.82 -3.63
C HIS A 250 21.35 -13.31 -3.34
N SER A 251 20.15 -13.79 -2.99
CA SER A 251 19.92 -15.23 -2.82
C SER A 251 19.90 -16.01 -4.14
N ALA A 252 19.75 -15.33 -5.28
CA ALA A 252 19.45 -15.94 -6.57
C ALA A 252 20.49 -15.68 -7.66
N ALA A 253 21.27 -14.60 -7.58
CA ALA A 253 22.19 -14.18 -8.64
C ALA A 253 23.60 -13.87 -8.09
N ALA A 254 24.62 -14.37 -8.79
CA ALA A 254 26.02 -14.06 -8.58
C ALA A 254 26.56 -13.08 -9.63
N ASP A 255 27.84 -12.70 -9.48
CA ASP A 255 28.53 -11.83 -10.42
C ASP A 255 28.56 -12.44 -11.83
N GLY A 256 28.09 -11.69 -12.83
CA GLY A 256 27.98 -12.16 -14.21
C GLY A 256 26.75 -13.00 -14.55
N ASP A 257 25.87 -13.31 -13.58
CA ASP A 257 24.59 -13.94 -13.88
C ASP A 257 23.63 -12.95 -14.56
N ILE A 258 22.85 -13.45 -15.52
CA ILE A 258 21.86 -12.63 -16.24
C ILE A 258 20.56 -12.59 -15.45
N VAL A 259 20.01 -11.39 -15.26
CA VAL A 259 18.71 -11.18 -14.58
C VAL A 259 17.79 -10.36 -15.49
N LEU A 260 16.56 -10.84 -15.69
CA LEU A 260 15.52 -10.08 -16.38
C LEU A 260 14.89 -9.10 -15.39
N VAL A 261 14.85 -7.81 -15.71
CA VAL A 261 14.37 -6.78 -14.79
C VAL A 261 13.34 -5.90 -15.49
N ASP A 262 12.16 -5.76 -14.90
CA ASP A 262 11.20 -4.74 -15.31
C ASP A 262 11.85 -3.36 -15.31
N ARG A 263 11.79 -2.62 -16.43
CA ARG A 263 12.31 -1.25 -16.47
C ARG A 263 11.56 -0.34 -15.51
N ASN A 264 10.31 -0.66 -15.20
CA ASN A 264 9.53 -0.10 -14.11
C ASN A 264 9.92 -0.72 -12.75
N CYS A 265 11.21 -0.72 -12.41
CA CYS A 265 11.70 -1.24 -11.15
C CYS A 265 11.90 -0.14 -10.10
N HIS A 266 11.63 -0.44 -8.84
CA HIS A 266 12.02 0.42 -7.73
C HIS A 266 13.56 0.55 -7.65
N LYS A 267 14.05 1.70 -7.15
CA LYS A 267 15.49 2.00 -7.02
C LYS A 267 16.31 0.93 -6.29
N SER A 268 15.69 0.17 -5.36
CA SER A 268 16.36 -0.92 -4.64
C SER A 268 16.81 -2.07 -5.53
N LEU A 269 16.12 -2.35 -6.64
CA LEU A 269 16.56 -3.38 -7.58
C LEU A 269 17.87 -2.97 -8.27
N ASN A 270 18.06 -1.68 -8.57
CA ASN A 270 19.34 -1.17 -9.03
C ASN A 270 20.44 -1.28 -7.96
N TYR A 271 20.12 -1.09 -6.68
CA TYR A 271 21.09 -1.32 -5.59
C TYR A 271 21.50 -2.79 -5.52
N ALA A 272 20.53 -3.70 -5.62
CA ALA A 272 20.76 -5.13 -5.65
C ALA A 272 21.63 -5.57 -6.86
N LEU A 273 21.40 -5.01 -8.04
CA LEU A 273 22.22 -5.25 -9.24
C LEU A 273 23.67 -4.78 -9.05
N LYS A 274 23.88 -3.59 -8.46
CA LYS A 274 25.22 -3.07 -8.15
C LYS A 274 25.98 -3.98 -7.18
N LEU A 275 25.29 -4.46 -6.15
CA LEU A 275 25.90 -5.26 -5.09
C LEU A 275 26.20 -6.70 -5.55
N SER A 276 25.31 -7.30 -6.35
CA SER A 276 25.49 -8.67 -6.89
C SER A 276 26.51 -8.73 -8.02
N GLY A 277 26.51 -7.73 -8.90
CA GLY A 277 27.19 -7.80 -10.20
C GLY A 277 26.44 -8.59 -11.26
N ALA A 278 25.15 -8.85 -11.03
CA ALA A 278 24.30 -9.41 -12.05
C ALA A 278 24.16 -8.46 -13.25
N ILE A 279 24.05 -9.05 -14.44
CA ILE A 279 23.91 -8.36 -15.71
C ILE A 279 22.41 -8.19 -16.00
N PRO A 280 21.87 -6.95 -15.94
CA PRO A 280 20.45 -6.72 -16.18
C PRO A 280 20.12 -6.76 -17.68
N VAL A 281 19.02 -7.42 -18.01
CA VAL A 281 18.34 -7.31 -19.32
C VAL A 281 16.92 -6.82 -19.07
N TYR A 282 16.60 -5.65 -19.63
CA TYR A 282 15.36 -4.96 -19.26
C TYR A 282 14.13 -5.43 -20.05
N LEU A 283 13.04 -5.66 -19.33
CA LEU A 283 11.70 -5.87 -19.86
C LEU A 283 11.02 -4.50 -19.97
N LYS A 284 10.54 -4.14 -21.16
CA LYS A 284 10.03 -2.79 -21.43
C LYS A 284 8.52 -2.70 -21.13
N PRO A 285 8.07 -1.86 -20.18
CA PRO A 285 6.66 -1.59 -19.95
C PRO A 285 6.06 -0.74 -21.08
N THR A 286 4.74 -0.79 -21.22
CA THR A 286 3.99 0.19 -22.04
C THR A 286 3.83 1.52 -21.31
N ARG A 287 3.37 2.54 -22.03
CA ARG A 287 2.98 3.84 -21.46
C ARG A 287 1.76 4.37 -22.21
N ASN A 288 1.01 5.27 -21.59
CA ASN A 288 -0.02 6.05 -22.28
C ASN A 288 0.39 7.52 -22.40
N ALA A 289 -0.31 8.25 -23.27
CA ALA A 289 -0.04 9.67 -23.55
C ALA A 289 -0.26 10.61 -22.34
N ARG A 290 -0.84 10.11 -21.23
CA ARG A 290 -0.98 10.88 -19.97
C ARG A 290 0.25 10.75 -19.07
N GLY A 291 1.21 9.90 -19.43
CA GLY A 291 2.39 9.65 -18.64
C GLY A 291 2.25 8.47 -17.67
N VAL A 292 1.13 7.74 -17.67
CA VAL A 292 0.97 6.56 -16.80
C VAL A 292 1.77 5.40 -17.37
N ILE A 293 2.53 4.72 -16.51
CA ILE A 293 3.32 3.55 -16.90
C ILE A 293 2.43 2.31 -16.84
N GLY A 294 2.34 1.65 -17.99
CA GLY A 294 1.55 0.45 -18.23
C GLY A 294 2.27 -0.84 -17.82
N PRO A 295 1.62 -1.99 -18.06
CA PRO A 295 2.25 -3.28 -17.84
C PRO A 295 3.33 -3.55 -18.90
N VAL A 296 4.30 -4.38 -18.56
CA VAL A 296 5.15 -5.12 -19.51
C VAL A 296 4.24 -6.01 -20.36
N PRO A 297 4.18 -5.84 -21.69
CA PRO A 297 3.38 -6.69 -22.57
C PRO A 297 3.75 -8.17 -22.46
N ALA A 298 2.77 -9.06 -22.66
CA ALA A 298 3.02 -10.50 -22.68
C ALA A 298 4.10 -10.90 -23.71
N SER A 299 4.17 -10.19 -24.85
CA SER A 299 5.18 -10.42 -25.89
C SER A 299 6.62 -10.17 -25.43
N GLU A 300 6.85 -9.32 -24.43
CA GLU A 300 8.17 -9.09 -23.82
C GLU A 300 8.62 -10.26 -22.94
N LEU A 301 7.69 -11.13 -22.52
CA LEU A 301 7.93 -12.27 -21.65
C LEU A 301 8.10 -13.60 -22.42
N GLU A 302 7.85 -13.58 -23.73
CA GLU A 302 7.97 -14.77 -24.58
C GLU A 302 9.44 -15.22 -24.71
N PRO A 303 9.72 -16.54 -24.71
CA PRO A 303 11.09 -17.05 -24.79
C PRO A 303 11.90 -16.54 -25.98
N GLU A 304 11.24 -16.39 -27.13
CA GLU A 304 11.87 -15.91 -28.36
C GLU A 304 12.28 -14.43 -28.26
N THR A 305 11.43 -13.59 -27.65
CA THR A 305 11.74 -12.18 -27.39
C THR A 305 12.88 -12.05 -26.38
N ILE A 306 12.86 -12.85 -25.31
CA ILE A 306 13.93 -12.89 -24.31
C ILE A 306 15.25 -13.30 -24.98
N ARG A 307 15.27 -14.40 -25.75
CA ARG A 307 16.46 -14.85 -26.49
C ARG A 307 17.03 -13.76 -27.37
N LYS A 308 16.18 -13.05 -28.12
CA LYS A 308 16.60 -11.92 -28.94
C LYS A 308 17.22 -10.79 -28.11
N LYS A 309 16.63 -10.44 -26.97
CA LYS A 309 17.20 -9.42 -26.05
C LYS A 309 18.57 -9.83 -25.51
N LEU A 310 18.80 -11.13 -25.26
CA LEU A 310 20.11 -11.63 -24.85
C LEU A 310 21.14 -11.49 -25.98
N GLU A 311 20.74 -11.81 -27.22
CA GLU A 311 21.60 -11.69 -28.41
C GLU A 311 21.95 -10.23 -28.74
N ASP A 312 21.00 -9.32 -28.55
CA ASP A 312 21.14 -7.90 -28.84
C ASP A 312 21.86 -7.12 -27.71
N SER A 313 22.01 -7.70 -26.51
CA SER A 313 22.57 -7.00 -25.35
C SER A 313 24.10 -6.95 -25.40
N PRO A 314 24.73 -5.76 -25.40
CA PRO A 314 26.19 -5.64 -25.40
C PRO A 314 26.83 -6.04 -24.06
N LEU A 315 26.04 -6.13 -22.97
CA LEU A 315 26.53 -6.56 -21.66
C LEU A 315 26.55 -8.09 -21.51
N VAL A 316 25.82 -8.82 -22.36
CA VAL A 316 25.72 -10.29 -22.28
C VAL A 316 26.85 -10.91 -23.11
N ALA A 317 27.81 -11.56 -22.43
CA ALA A 317 28.95 -12.18 -23.09
C ALA A 317 28.60 -13.50 -23.81
N ASP A 318 27.68 -14.28 -23.24
CA ASP A 318 27.18 -15.55 -23.80
C ASP A 318 25.64 -15.54 -23.84
N PRO A 319 25.02 -15.26 -24.99
CA PRO A 319 23.57 -15.27 -25.14
C PRO A 319 22.91 -16.64 -24.91
N SER A 320 23.68 -17.73 -24.83
CA SER A 320 23.17 -19.06 -24.49
C SER A 320 23.04 -19.29 -22.98
N GLN A 321 23.62 -18.42 -22.15
CA GLN A 321 23.47 -18.46 -20.70
C GLN A 321 22.00 -18.19 -20.34
N GLN A 322 21.42 -19.08 -19.53
CA GLN A 322 20.06 -18.91 -19.05
C GLN A 322 20.00 -17.82 -17.98
N PRO A 323 19.03 -16.87 -18.04
CA PRO A 323 18.82 -15.92 -16.95
C PRO A 323 18.34 -16.63 -15.67
N VAL A 324 18.88 -16.22 -14.53
CA VAL A 324 18.67 -16.92 -13.24
C VAL A 324 17.44 -16.43 -12.48
N LEU A 325 16.99 -15.21 -12.76
CA LEU A 325 15.87 -14.56 -12.11
C LEU A 325 15.17 -13.60 -13.09
N ALA A 326 13.85 -13.54 -13.02
CA ALA A 326 13.05 -12.45 -13.59
C ALA A 326 12.38 -11.65 -12.48
N VAL A 327 12.38 -10.32 -12.59
CA VAL A 327 11.73 -9.42 -11.63
C VAL A 327 10.67 -8.57 -12.32
N LEU A 328 9.43 -8.58 -11.78
CA LEU A 328 8.31 -7.75 -12.23
C LEU A 328 7.72 -6.96 -11.06
N THR A 329 7.38 -5.69 -11.28
CA THR A 329 6.69 -4.87 -10.25
C THR A 329 5.17 -5.07 -10.36
N ASN A 330 4.51 -5.63 -9.34
CA ASN A 330 3.08 -5.93 -9.38
C ASN A 330 2.34 -5.58 -8.07
N SER A 331 1.34 -4.70 -8.05
CA SER A 331 0.89 -3.84 -9.14
C SER A 331 1.94 -2.78 -9.48
N THR A 332 1.75 -2.09 -10.62
CA THR A 332 2.42 -0.80 -10.83
C THR A 332 1.99 0.21 -9.75
N TYR A 333 2.70 1.34 -9.68
CA TYR A 333 2.39 2.42 -8.74
C TYR A 333 0.94 2.92 -8.88
N ASP A 334 0.49 3.08 -10.14
CA ASP A 334 -0.83 3.58 -10.50
C ASP A 334 -1.93 2.50 -10.43
N GLY A 335 -1.61 1.31 -9.92
CA GLY A 335 -2.58 0.25 -9.66
C GLY A 335 -2.85 -0.70 -10.83
N LEU A 336 -1.93 -0.87 -11.76
CA LEU A 336 -2.09 -1.88 -12.82
C LEU A 336 -1.59 -3.24 -12.34
N CYS A 337 -2.52 -4.19 -12.22
CA CYS A 337 -2.28 -5.54 -11.71
C CYS A 337 -2.20 -6.54 -12.87
N TYR A 338 -1.13 -7.33 -12.93
CA TYR A 338 -0.92 -8.33 -13.99
C TYR A 338 -1.80 -9.56 -13.80
N ASP A 339 -2.08 -10.28 -14.89
CA ASP A 339 -2.40 -11.71 -14.82
C ASP A 339 -1.14 -12.49 -14.40
N VAL A 340 -1.05 -12.80 -13.11
CA VAL A 340 0.14 -13.45 -12.55
C VAL A 340 0.25 -14.89 -13.03
N GLU A 341 -0.87 -15.56 -13.30
CA GLU A 341 -0.87 -16.92 -13.85
C GLU A 341 -0.26 -16.93 -15.25
N CYS A 342 -0.68 -15.99 -16.10
CA CYS A 342 -0.13 -15.81 -17.45
C CYS A 342 1.36 -15.45 -17.41
N THR A 343 1.76 -14.44 -16.62
CA THR A 343 3.16 -14.01 -16.54
C THR A 343 4.07 -15.09 -15.97
N THR A 344 3.62 -15.86 -14.97
CA THR A 344 4.35 -17.00 -14.41
C THR A 344 4.56 -18.07 -15.48
N ALA A 345 3.51 -18.43 -16.23
CA ALA A 345 3.57 -19.46 -17.27
C ALA A 345 4.53 -19.08 -18.42
N LEU A 346 4.56 -17.81 -18.82
CA LEU A 346 5.48 -17.31 -19.85
C LEU A 346 6.92 -17.30 -19.36
N LEU A 347 7.18 -16.69 -18.20
CA LEU A 347 8.53 -16.54 -17.66
C LEU A 347 9.16 -17.88 -17.24
N SER A 348 8.38 -18.84 -16.75
CA SER A 348 8.88 -20.17 -16.33
C SER A 348 9.50 -21.00 -17.46
N GLN A 349 9.29 -20.58 -18.72
CA GLN A 349 9.94 -21.17 -19.89
C GLN A 349 11.39 -20.69 -20.06
N SER A 350 11.73 -19.52 -19.51
CA SER A 350 13.02 -18.86 -19.70
C SER A 350 13.84 -18.81 -18.42
N VAL A 351 13.21 -18.70 -17.25
CA VAL A 351 13.89 -18.54 -15.96
C VAL A 351 13.46 -19.58 -14.92
N PRO A 352 14.36 -19.98 -13.99
CA PRO A 352 14.01 -20.89 -12.91
C PRO A 352 13.35 -20.19 -11.70
N ARG A 353 13.46 -18.87 -11.61
CA ARG A 353 12.96 -18.06 -10.47
C ARG A 353 12.30 -16.79 -10.97
N ILE A 354 11.19 -16.41 -10.34
CA ILE A 354 10.47 -15.17 -10.59
C ILE A 354 10.32 -14.42 -9.26
N HIS A 355 10.55 -13.13 -9.28
CA HIS A 355 10.30 -12.24 -8.17
C HIS A 355 9.25 -11.20 -8.57
N TYR A 356 8.13 -11.19 -7.86
CA TYR A 356 7.16 -10.10 -7.95
C TYR A 356 7.43 -9.09 -6.82
N ASP A 357 7.84 -7.88 -7.17
CA ASP A 357 7.89 -6.77 -6.23
C ASP A 357 6.46 -6.26 -6.02
N GLU A 358 5.83 -6.73 -4.96
CA GLU A 358 4.45 -6.41 -4.58
C GLU A 358 4.38 -5.44 -3.42
N ALA A 359 5.36 -4.53 -3.32
CA ALA A 359 5.44 -3.57 -2.22
C ALA A 359 4.14 -2.76 -2.04
N TRP A 360 3.42 -2.48 -3.14
CA TRP A 360 2.15 -1.74 -3.17
C TRP A 360 0.90 -2.61 -3.17
N PHE A 361 1.01 -3.93 -2.96
CA PHE A 361 -0.08 -4.86 -3.25
C PHE A 361 -0.27 -5.98 -2.21
N ALA A 362 0.23 -5.76 -0.99
CA ALA A 362 0.22 -6.72 0.10
C ALA A 362 -1.17 -7.22 0.55
N TYR A 363 -2.25 -6.50 0.22
CA TYR A 363 -3.62 -6.84 0.58
C TYR A 363 -4.34 -7.74 -0.42
N ALA A 364 -3.78 -7.94 -1.63
CA ALA A 364 -4.49 -8.53 -2.76
C ALA A 364 -5.12 -9.89 -2.45
N ARG A 365 -4.41 -10.73 -1.71
CA ARG A 365 -4.88 -12.08 -1.33
C ARG A 365 -6.21 -12.10 -0.56
N PHE A 366 -6.51 -11.02 0.15
CA PHE A 366 -7.62 -10.97 1.09
C PHE A 366 -8.93 -10.51 0.46
N ASN A 367 -8.92 -10.12 -0.82
CA ASN A 367 -10.15 -9.80 -1.55
C ASN A 367 -10.28 -10.67 -2.82
N PRO A 368 -11.44 -11.32 -3.06
CA PRO A 368 -11.66 -12.15 -4.25
C PRO A 368 -11.46 -11.42 -5.58
N ILE A 369 -11.61 -10.08 -5.62
CA ILE A 369 -11.48 -9.30 -6.86
C ILE A 369 -10.09 -9.43 -7.49
N TYR A 370 -9.06 -9.70 -6.68
CA TYR A 370 -7.67 -9.80 -7.12
C TYR A 370 -7.20 -11.25 -7.37
N GLU A 371 -8.07 -12.26 -7.31
CA GLU A 371 -7.63 -13.65 -7.50
C GLU A 371 -6.98 -13.86 -8.89
N GLY A 372 -5.83 -14.57 -8.92
CA GLY A 372 -4.98 -14.69 -10.10
C GLY A 372 -4.12 -13.46 -10.44
N ARG A 373 -4.14 -12.40 -9.63
CA ARG A 373 -3.43 -11.13 -9.88
C ARG A 373 -2.24 -10.85 -8.96
N TYR A 374 -1.92 -11.75 -8.05
CA TYR A 374 -0.82 -11.60 -7.09
C TYR A 374 0.04 -12.87 -7.01
N GLY A 375 1.33 -12.74 -6.70
CA GLY A 375 2.33 -13.82 -6.74
C GLY A 375 1.98 -15.04 -5.88
N MET A 376 1.25 -14.82 -4.79
CA MET A 376 0.78 -15.88 -3.89
C MET A 376 -0.67 -16.32 -4.16
N HIS A 377 -1.17 -16.23 -5.40
CA HIS A 377 -2.52 -16.64 -5.80
C HIS A 377 -2.87 -18.09 -5.41
N ARG A 378 -4.17 -18.38 -5.32
CA ARG A 378 -4.72 -19.71 -4.95
C ARG A 378 -4.94 -20.63 -6.16
N GLY A 379 -4.68 -20.15 -7.37
CA GLY A 379 -4.88 -20.87 -8.62
C GLY A 379 -4.00 -22.11 -8.81
N VAL A 380 -4.15 -22.74 -9.99
CA VAL A 380 -3.48 -24.00 -10.33
C VAL A 380 -1.97 -23.80 -10.43
N ARG A 381 -1.21 -24.79 -9.96
CA ARG A 381 0.26 -24.84 -10.01
C ARG A 381 0.72 -25.97 -10.93
N SER A 382 1.83 -25.76 -11.62
CA SER A 382 2.60 -26.80 -12.30
C SER A 382 3.87 -27.13 -11.51
N ASP A 383 4.27 -28.41 -11.49
CA ASP A 383 5.56 -28.83 -10.94
C ASP A 383 6.74 -28.22 -11.73
N ASP A 384 6.48 -27.80 -12.97
CA ASP A 384 7.47 -27.15 -13.83
C ASP A 384 7.53 -25.62 -13.65
N ASP A 385 6.67 -25.01 -12.84
CA ASP A 385 6.68 -23.56 -12.64
C ASP A 385 7.98 -23.08 -11.99
N ALA A 386 8.42 -21.86 -12.32
CA ALA A 386 9.52 -21.22 -11.63
C ALA A 386 9.21 -21.03 -10.13
N THR A 387 10.26 -20.98 -9.32
CA THR A 387 10.09 -20.60 -7.91
C THR A 387 9.72 -19.12 -7.82
N VAL A 388 8.63 -18.83 -7.12
CA VAL A 388 8.08 -17.48 -6.98
C VAL A 388 8.48 -16.89 -5.63
N SER A 389 8.99 -15.67 -5.65
CA SER A 389 9.22 -14.84 -4.47
C SER A 389 8.44 -13.54 -4.57
N VAL A 390 7.89 -13.07 -3.47
CA VAL A 390 7.08 -11.85 -3.39
C VAL A 390 7.59 -10.99 -2.26
N THR A 391 7.73 -9.68 -2.48
CA THR A 391 8.04 -8.72 -1.41
C THR A 391 6.87 -7.80 -1.15
N HIS A 392 6.49 -7.66 0.12
CA HIS A 392 5.43 -6.75 0.57
C HIS A 392 6.05 -5.67 1.45
N SER A 393 5.77 -4.40 1.18
CA SER A 393 5.98 -3.32 2.15
C SER A 393 4.76 -3.29 3.05
N THR A 394 4.81 -4.04 4.15
CA THR A 394 3.67 -4.15 5.08
C THR A 394 3.18 -2.78 5.54
N HIS A 395 4.08 -1.81 5.72
CA HIS A 395 3.76 -0.45 6.17
C HIS A 395 3.13 0.46 5.11
N LYS A 396 3.08 0.07 3.83
CA LYS A 396 2.52 0.93 2.77
C LYS A 396 1.00 0.89 2.77
N LEU A 397 0.43 -0.30 2.54
CA LEU A 397 -1.03 -0.47 2.37
C LEU A 397 -1.65 -1.52 3.31
N LEU A 398 -0.85 -2.12 4.19
CA LEU A 398 -1.33 -2.77 5.40
C LEU A 398 -0.98 -1.89 6.62
N ALA A 399 -1.29 -2.38 7.83
CA ALA A 399 -1.02 -1.68 9.07
C ALA A 399 0.27 -2.22 9.71
N ALA A 400 1.40 -1.53 9.53
CA ALA A 400 2.66 -1.83 10.20
C ALA A 400 3.52 -0.57 10.33
N LEU A 401 4.53 -0.59 11.22
CA LEU A 401 5.48 0.51 11.34
C LEU A 401 6.36 0.59 10.09
N SER A 402 6.75 1.81 9.71
CA SER A 402 7.71 2.03 8.62
C SER A 402 8.92 1.11 8.73
N GLN A 403 9.45 0.69 7.59
CA GLN A 403 10.49 -0.35 7.44
C GLN A 403 10.02 -1.80 7.64
N ALA A 404 8.81 -2.07 8.14
CA ALA A 404 8.25 -3.42 8.14
C ALA A 404 8.04 -3.94 6.71
N SER A 405 8.53 -5.15 6.43
CA SER A 405 8.35 -5.84 5.16
C SER A 405 8.28 -7.36 5.35
N MET A 406 7.63 -8.05 4.43
CA MET A 406 7.62 -9.51 4.35
C MET A 406 8.20 -9.97 3.02
N ILE A 407 8.99 -11.04 3.04
CA ILE A 407 9.37 -11.81 1.85
C ILE A 407 8.60 -13.12 1.91
N HIS A 408 7.80 -13.41 0.88
CA HIS A 408 7.06 -14.65 0.72
C HIS A 408 7.72 -15.51 -0.35
N VAL A 409 7.91 -16.79 -0.09
CA VAL A 409 8.50 -17.74 -1.02
C VAL A 409 7.54 -18.89 -1.27
N ARG A 410 7.35 -19.20 -2.54
CA ARG A 410 6.62 -20.36 -3.05
C ARG A 410 7.57 -21.15 -3.95
N SER A 411 7.96 -22.34 -3.50
CA SER A 411 8.91 -23.18 -4.23
C SER A 411 8.26 -23.77 -5.49
N GLY A 412 9.00 -23.72 -6.59
CA GLY A 412 8.70 -24.38 -7.85
C GLY A 412 9.83 -25.32 -8.25
N ARG A 413 10.19 -25.33 -9.54
CA ARG A 413 11.21 -26.18 -10.15
C ARG A 413 12.56 -26.14 -9.42
N VAL A 414 12.97 -24.97 -8.92
CA VAL A 414 14.23 -24.79 -8.18
C VAL A 414 13.92 -24.31 -6.75
N PRO A 415 13.72 -25.22 -5.78
CA PRO A 415 13.32 -24.85 -4.44
C PRO A 415 14.33 -23.92 -3.76
N VAL A 416 13.85 -23.16 -2.77
CA VAL A 416 14.70 -22.32 -1.90
C VAL A 416 15.02 -23.11 -0.65
N GLU A 417 16.30 -23.46 -0.48
CA GLU A 417 16.80 -24.03 0.76
C GLU A 417 16.88 -22.93 1.83
N PRO A 418 16.13 -23.03 2.95
CA PRO A 418 16.05 -21.97 3.96
C PRO A 418 17.43 -21.53 4.48
N THR A 419 18.33 -22.50 4.69
CA THR A 419 19.66 -22.23 5.24
C THR A 419 20.52 -21.42 4.28
N LEU A 420 20.39 -21.64 2.97
CA LEU A 420 21.12 -20.87 1.96
C LEU A 420 20.52 -19.48 1.77
N PHE A 421 19.19 -19.38 1.79
CA PHE A 421 18.51 -18.09 1.74
C PHE A 421 18.88 -17.21 2.94
N ASN A 422 19.03 -17.81 4.12
CA ASN A 422 19.36 -17.08 5.34
C ASN A 422 20.73 -16.36 5.27
N GLU A 423 21.70 -16.88 4.50
CA GLU A 423 22.99 -16.20 4.31
C GLU A 423 22.81 -14.83 3.60
N ALA A 424 21.94 -14.77 2.59
CA ALA A 424 21.57 -13.52 1.96
C ALA A 424 20.74 -12.64 2.91
N PHE A 425 19.81 -13.23 3.67
CA PHE A 425 18.98 -12.52 4.64
C PHE A 425 19.82 -11.80 5.70
N MET A 426 20.77 -12.50 6.33
CA MET A 426 21.65 -11.96 7.36
C MET A 426 22.61 -10.88 6.83
N THR A 427 22.97 -10.92 5.55
CA THR A 427 23.83 -9.90 4.93
C THR A 427 23.17 -8.52 4.95
N HIS A 428 21.85 -8.46 4.85
CA HIS A 428 21.06 -7.22 4.73
C HIS A 428 20.25 -6.89 5.98
N THR A 429 20.37 -7.70 7.04
CA THR A 429 19.60 -7.54 8.28
C THR A 429 20.51 -7.15 9.43
N SER A 430 20.10 -6.13 10.21
CA SER A 430 20.81 -5.73 11.42
C SER A 430 20.88 -6.89 12.43
N THR A 431 22.03 -7.05 13.09
CA THR A 431 22.18 -7.99 14.22
C THR A 431 21.42 -7.56 15.48
N SER A 432 20.88 -6.33 15.48
CA SER A 432 20.07 -5.76 16.56
C SER A 432 18.77 -5.20 15.97
N PRO A 433 17.82 -6.05 15.58
CA PRO A 433 16.59 -5.60 14.95
C PRO A 433 15.65 -4.96 15.97
N GLN A 434 14.87 -3.96 15.53
CA GLN A 434 13.90 -3.29 16.40
C GLN A 434 12.63 -4.15 16.55
N TYR A 435 12.39 -4.68 17.75
CA TYR A 435 11.33 -5.66 17.99
C TYR A 435 9.92 -5.09 17.77
N SER A 436 9.72 -3.78 17.97
CA SER A 436 8.43 -3.13 17.67
C SER A 436 8.06 -3.24 16.18
N ILE A 437 9.03 -3.25 15.27
CA ILE A 437 8.79 -3.41 13.82
C ILE A 437 8.35 -4.85 13.53
N ILE A 438 9.05 -5.84 14.12
CA ILE A 438 8.70 -7.28 14.04
C ILE A 438 7.27 -7.50 14.58
N ALA A 439 6.96 -6.95 15.75
CA ALA A 439 5.63 -7.02 16.35
C ALA A 439 4.54 -6.38 15.49
N SER A 440 4.80 -5.22 14.89
CA SER A 440 3.83 -4.59 13.97
C SER A 440 3.59 -5.44 12.72
N THR A 441 4.61 -6.16 12.24
CA THR A 441 4.52 -7.07 11.09
C THR A 441 3.67 -8.30 11.43
N ASP A 442 3.89 -8.89 12.61
CA ASP A 442 3.11 -10.01 13.15
C ASP A 442 1.64 -9.63 13.38
N VAL A 443 1.39 -8.45 13.98
CA VAL A 443 0.03 -7.89 14.14
C VAL A 443 -0.65 -7.66 12.80
N SER A 444 0.07 -7.17 11.78
CA SER A 444 -0.49 -6.99 10.44
C SER A 444 -0.99 -8.30 9.85
N ALA A 445 -0.22 -9.40 9.98
CA ALA A 445 -0.66 -10.72 9.54
C ALA A 445 -1.90 -11.18 10.30
N LYS A 446 -1.97 -10.94 11.61
CA LYS A 446 -3.16 -11.27 12.42
C LYS A 446 -4.40 -10.51 12.00
N MET A 447 -4.26 -9.20 11.74
CA MET A 447 -5.37 -8.36 11.27
C MET A 447 -5.93 -8.87 9.93
N MET A 448 -5.06 -9.31 9.03
CA MET A 448 -5.49 -9.86 7.74
C MET A 448 -6.10 -11.27 7.86
N ASP A 449 -5.63 -12.10 8.78
CA ASP A 449 -6.27 -13.41 9.07
C ASP A 449 -7.67 -13.23 9.66
N ASP A 450 -7.83 -12.29 10.61
CA ASP A 450 -9.10 -12.10 11.33
C ASP A 450 -10.16 -11.35 10.50
N ALA A 451 -9.74 -10.36 9.69
CA ALA A 451 -10.65 -9.40 9.09
C ALA A 451 -10.25 -8.95 7.68
N GLY A 452 -9.29 -9.60 7.03
CA GLY A 452 -8.76 -9.19 5.72
C GLY A 452 -9.83 -8.91 4.65
N PRO A 453 -10.81 -9.81 4.44
CA PRO A 453 -11.90 -9.57 3.50
C PRO A 453 -12.73 -8.31 3.81
N ALA A 454 -13.09 -8.09 5.07
CA ALA A 454 -13.88 -6.92 5.47
C ALA A 454 -13.07 -5.61 5.34
N LEU A 455 -11.79 -5.64 5.75
CA LEU A 455 -10.91 -4.46 5.68
C LEU A 455 -10.62 -4.04 4.24
N THR A 456 -10.42 -5.00 3.34
CA THR A 456 -10.18 -4.71 1.92
C THR A 456 -11.45 -4.29 1.19
N ASP A 457 -12.59 -4.95 1.46
CA ASP A 457 -13.90 -4.59 0.89
C ASP A 457 -14.29 -3.15 1.28
N GLU A 458 -14.08 -2.75 2.54
CA GLU A 458 -14.33 -1.37 2.97
C GLU A 458 -13.50 -0.35 2.17
N SER A 459 -12.20 -0.62 1.98
CA SER A 459 -11.32 0.27 1.23
C SER A 459 -11.72 0.39 -0.25
N ILE A 460 -12.10 -0.73 -0.88
CA ILE A 460 -12.60 -0.78 -2.26
C ILE A 460 -13.88 0.03 -2.41
N ARG A 461 -14.83 -0.14 -1.48
CA ARG A 461 -16.11 0.59 -1.51
C ARG A 461 -15.92 2.09 -1.34
N GLU A 462 -15.09 2.53 -0.40
CA GLU A 462 -14.80 3.96 -0.23
C GLU A 462 -14.14 4.57 -1.48
N ALA A 463 -13.29 3.81 -2.17
CA ALA A 463 -12.70 4.25 -3.43
C ALA A 463 -13.74 4.34 -4.56
N ILE A 464 -14.65 3.36 -4.66
CA ILE A 464 -15.76 3.37 -5.63
C ILE A 464 -16.71 4.54 -5.36
N ASP A 465 -17.09 4.78 -4.11
CA ASP A 465 -17.97 5.87 -3.72
C ASP A 465 -17.36 7.22 -4.10
N PHE A 466 -16.06 7.41 -3.84
CA PHE A 466 -15.36 8.62 -4.26
C PHE A 466 -15.34 8.78 -5.79
N ARG A 467 -15.03 7.71 -6.54
CA ARG A 467 -15.04 7.73 -8.02
C ARG A 467 -16.42 8.10 -8.56
N GLN A 468 -17.48 7.47 -8.06
CA GLN A 468 -18.84 7.78 -8.46
C GLN A 468 -19.23 9.22 -8.09
N GLU A 469 -18.82 9.69 -6.92
CA GLU A 469 -19.12 11.07 -6.50
C GLU A 469 -18.47 12.12 -7.40
N ILE A 470 -17.20 11.93 -7.80
CA ILE A 470 -16.53 12.82 -8.77
C ILE A 470 -17.29 12.87 -10.09
N LEU A 471 -17.71 11.71 -10.62
CA LEU A 471 -18.49 11.64 -11.86
C LEU A 471 -19.89 12.26 -11.71
N ARG A 472 -20.56 12.06 -10.56
CA ARG A 472 -21.88 12.63 -10.25
C ARG A 472 -21.84 14.14 -10.24
N ILE A 473 -20.87 14.72 -9.53
CA ILE A 473 -20.66 16.17 -9.49
C ILE A 473 -20.40 16.71 -10.90
N GLY A 474 -19.50 16.09 -11.66
CA GLY A 474 -19.19 16.51 -13.02
C GLY A 474 -20.43 16.47 -13.93
N ARG A 475 -21.29 15.45 -13.81
CA ARG A 475 -22.56 15.35 -14.54
C ARG A 475 -23.53 16.46 -14.13
N GLU A 476 -23.66 16.73 -12.83
CA GLU A 476 -24.57 17.77 -12.32
C GLU A 476 -24.14 19.18 -12.73
N LEU A 477 -22.84 19.47 -12.73
CA LEU A 477 -22.29 20.75 -13.20
C LEU A 477 -22.56 20.93 -14.69
N ARG A 478 -22.26 19.91 -15.52
CA ARG A 478 -22.57 19.95 -16.97
C ARG A 478 -24.05 20.07 -17.29
N ASN A 479 -24.94 19.56 -16.43
CA ASN A 479 -26.38 19.73 -16.57
C ASN A 479 -26.83 21.17 -16.26
N ARG A 480 -26.09 21.90 -15.42
CA ARG A 480 -26.36 23.33 -15.11
C ARG A 480 -25.79 24.24 -16.19
N ASP A 481 -24.57 23.96 -16.63
CA ASP A 481 -23.86 24.67 -17.69
C ASP A 481 -22.98 23.68 -18.47
N ALA A 482 -23.24 23.51 -19.75
CA ALA A 482 -22.59 22.48 -20.59
C ALA A 482 -21.08 22.69 -20.75
N ASP A 483 -20.61 23.93 -20.59
CA ASP A 483 -19.20 24.31 -20.70
C ASP A 483 -18.48 24.30 -19.34
N ASP A 484 -19.18 23.93 -18.25
CA ASP A 484 -18.60 23.90 -16.92
C ASP A 484 -17.58 22.76 -16.76
N TRP A 485 -16.44 23.07 -16.15
CA TRP A 485 -15.35 22.12 -15.96
C TRP A 485 -15.40 21.48 -14.57
N TRP A 486 -15.00 20.22 -14.50
CA TRP A 486 -14.79 19.49 -13.26
C TRP A 486 -13.63 18.52 -13.40
N PHE A 487 -13.14 18.02 -12.28
CA PHE A 487 -12.20 16.91 -12.25
C PHE A 487 -12.85 15.63 -12.80
N ASP A 488 -12.01 14.71 -13.28
CA ASP A 488 -12.45 13.39 -13.72
C ASP A 488 -11.62 12.30 -13.03
N THR A 489 -11.88 11.03 -13.36
CA THR A 489 -11.15 9.87 -12.84
C THR A 489 -10.64 9.02 -13.98
N TRP A 490 -9.42 8.52 -13.86
CA TRP A 490 -8.88 7.55 -14.81
C TRP A 490 -9.36 6.15 -14.44
N GLN A 491 -10.33 5.65 -15.23
CA GLN A 491 -11.03 4.39 -14.97
C GLN A 491 -11.87 3.94 -16.17
N VAL A 492 -12.52 2.79 -16.03
CA VAL A 492 -13.49 2.25 -16.99
C VAL A 492 -14.70 3.19 -17.13
N ASP A 493 -15.07 3.51 -18.37
CA ASP A 493 -16.19 4.40 -18.69
C ASP A 493 -17.56 3.72 -18.52
N GLU A 494 -17.69 2.47 -18.99
CA GLU A 494 -18.94 1.71 -19.04
C GLU A 494 -18.74 0.24 -18.64
N LEU A 495 -19.73 -0.33 -17.94
CA LEU A 495 -19.83 -1.74 -17.57
C LEU A 495 -21.13 -2.32 -18.13
N ASP A 496 -21.04 -3.34 -18.98
CA ASP A 496 -22.19 -4.00 -19.63
C ASP A 496 -23.19 -3.03 -20.30
N GLY A 497 -22.66 -1.96 -20.93
CA GLY A 497 -23.47 -0.92 -21.58
C GLY A 497 -24.18 0.05 -20.63
N ARG A 498 -23.80 0.05 -19.34
CA ARG A 498 -24.19 1.06 -18.34
C ARG A 498 -22.99 1.95 -18.04
N SER A 499 -23.18 3.26 -17.84
CA SER A 499 -22.10 4.13 -17.39
C SER A 499 -21.59 3.71 -16.01
N PHE A 500 -20.31 3.92 -15.71
CA PHE A 500 -19.73 3.59 -14.40
C PHE A 500 -20.51 4.19 -13.23
N LEU A 501 -21.03 5.42 -13.41
CA LEU A 501 -21.84 6.08 -12.37
C LEU A 501 -23.19 5.39 -12.14
N ASP A 502 -23.78 4.78 -13.17
CA ASP A 502 -25.08 4.11 -13.05
C ASP A 502 -24.92 2.62 -12.66
N ALA A 503 -23.68 2.11 -12.59
CA ALA A 503 -23.38 0.78 -12.08
C ALA A 503 -23.60 0.72 -10.56
N LYS A 504 -24.04 -0.44 -10.06
CA LYS A 504 -24.22 -0.63 -8.62
C LYS A 504 -22.85 -0.74 -7.95
N PRO A 505 -22.62 -0.08 -6.80
CA PRO A 505 -21.36 -0.24 -6.05
C PRO A 505 -21.01 -1.69 -5.74
N ASP A 506 -22.01 -2.53 -5.45
CA ASP A 506 -21.79 -3.97 -5.21
C ASP A 506 -21.25 -4.71 -6.44
N ASP A 507 -21.77 -4.39 -7.64
CA ASP A 507 -21.28 -4.98 -8.89
C ASP A 507 -19.80 -4.58 -9.06
N LEU A 508 -19.48 -3.30 -8.88
CA LEU A 508 -18.11 -2.77 -9.00
C LEU A 508 -17.14 -3.35 -7.95
N ALA A 509 -17.61 -3.57 -6.71
CA ALA A 509 -16.77 -4.05 -5.61
C ALA A 509 -16.47 -5.55 -5.68
N THR A 510 -17.26 -6.33 -6.43
CA THR A 510 -17.18 -7.80 -6.43
C THR A 510 -16.83 -8.42 -7.79
N ALA A 511 -16.94 -7.66 -8.88
CA ALA A 511 -16.70 -8.12 -10.25
C ALA A 511 -15.32 -7.67 -10.77
N PRO A 512 -14.31 -8.57 -10.89
CA PRO A 512 -13.02 -8.23 -11.49
C PRO A 512 -13.14 -7.67 -12.92
N GLU A 513 -14.10 -8.17 -13.69
CA GLU A 513 -14.40 -7.74 -15.05
C GLU A 513 -14.70 -6.24 -15.17
N ALA A 514 -15.20 -5.62 -14.10
CA ALA A 514 -15.47 -4.18 -14.06
C ALA A 514 -14.20 -3.32 -14.12
N TRP A 515 -13.03 -3.92 -13.97
CA TRP A 515 -11.76 -3.23 -13.85
C TRP A 515 -10.71 -3.69 -14.87
N LEU A 516 -11.08 -4.60 -15.77
CA LEU A 516 -10.16 -5.10 -16.80
C LEU A 516 -9.88 -4.03 -17.86
N LEU A 517 -8.62 -3.96 -18.27
CA LEU A 517 -8.22 -3.13 -19.40
C LEU A 517 -8.52 -3.90 -20.69
N GLY A 518 -9.70 -3.64 -21.26
CA GLY A 518 -10.13 -4.28 -22.50
C GLY A 518 -9.26 -3.87 -23.70
N PRO A 519 -8.87 -4.79 -24.61
CA PRO A 519 -7.95 -4.52 -25.72
C PRO A 519 -8.31 -3.32 -26.63
N LYS A 520 -9.60 -2.99 -26.70
CA LYS A 520 -10.16 -1.92 -27.55
C LYS A 520 -10.67 -0.72 -26.76
N ALA A 521 -10.52 -0.71 -25.43
CA ALA A 521 -11.02 0.37 -24.61
C ALA A 521 -10.07 1.57 -24.70
N SER A 522 -10.59 2.75 -25.02
CA SER A 522 -9.78 3.95 -25.21
C SER A 522 -9.36 4.63 -23.91
N TRP A 523 -10.10 4.43 -22.81
CA TRP A 523 -9.92 5.16 -21.56
C TRP A 523 -8.51 4.99 -20.94
N HIS A 524 -7.92 3.79 -21.07
CA HIS A 524 -6.61 3.50 -20.46
C HIS A 524 -5.43 3.95 -21.34
N GLY A 525 -5.61 4.09 -22.65
CA GLY A 525 -4.61 4.67 -23.55
C GLY A 525 -3.35 3.82 -23.83
N PHE A 526 -3.37 2.52 -23.53
CA PHE A 526 -2.23 1.61 -23.77
C PHE A 526 -2.28 0.84 -25.11
N GLY A 527 -3.29 1.11 -25.95
CA GLY A 527 -3.51 0.37 -27.19
C GLY A 527 -3.97 -1.08 -26.94
N ASP A 528 -3.56 -1.99 -27.82
CA ASP A 528 -3.96 -3.40 -27.80
C ASP A 528 -3.20 -4.18 -26.72
N LEU A 529 -3.80 -4.28 -25.54
CA LEU A 529 -3.38 -5.22 -24.49
C LEU A 529 -4.11 -6.55 -24.70
N SER A 530 -3.44 -7.68 -24.48
CA SER A 530 -4.10 -8.99 -24.55
C SER A 530 -5.28 -9.08 -23.58
N ASP A 531 -6.33 -9.79 -23.98
CA ASP A 531 -7.57 -9.88 -23.19
C ASP A 531 -7.29 -10.39 -21.77
N ARG A 532 -7.95 -9.77 -20.79
CA ARG A 532 -7.79 -10.02 -19.35
C ARG A 532 -6.36 -9.88 -18.80
N TYR A 533 -5.38 -9.37 -19.54
CA TYR A 533 -3.98 -9.34 -19.10
C TYR A 533 -3.71 -8.39 -17.95
N CYS A 534 -4.46 -7.30 -17.86
CA CYS A 534 -4.24 -6.25 -16.87
C CYS A 534 -5.58 -5.79 -16.27
N MET A 535 -5.55 -5.45 -14.98
CA MET A 535 -6.68 -4.91 -14.23
C MET A 535 -6.25 -3.61 -13.53
N LEU A 536 -7.16 -2.63 -13.43
CA LEU A 536 -6.96 -1.45 -12.60
C LEU A 536 -7.44 -1.74 -11.17
N ASP A 537 -6.58 -1.51 -10.19
CA ASP A 537 -6.90 -1.62 -8.78
C ASP A 537 -7.90 -0.52 -8.35
N PRO A 538 -9.09 -0.88 -7.84
CA PRO A 538 -10.09 0.10 -7.43
C PRO A 538 -9.56 1.17 -6.47
N ILE A 539 -8.67 0.79 -5.54
CA ILE A 539 -8.22 1.64 -4.43
C ILE A 539 -7.13 2.65 -4.82
N LYS A 540 -6.59 2.53 -6.04
CA LYS A 540 -5.59 3.44 -6.61
C LYS A 540 -6.30 4.45 -7.49
N VAL A 541 -6.77 5.54 -6.88
CA VAL A 541 -7.63 6.50 -7.58
C VAL A 541 -6.82 7.63 -8.17
N THR A 542 -6.72 7.64 -9.50
CA THR A 542 -6.09 8.73 -10.26
C THR A 542 -7.16 9.73 -10.69
N THR A 543 -7.17 10.90 -10.03
CA THR A 543 -8.02 12.04 -10.38
C THR A 543 -7.35 12.85 -11.48
N LEU A 544 -8.07 13.12 -12.57
CA LEU A 544 -7.60 13.86 -13.73
C LEU A 544 -7.96 15.33 -13.60
N THR A 545 -7.02 16.21 -13.93
CA THR A 545 -7.26 17.64 -14.06
C THR A 545 -7.46 18.01 -15.54
N PRO A 546 -8.22 19.08 -15.86
CA PRO A 546 -8.34 19.55 -17.23
C PRO A 546 -6.98 19.90 -17.83
N GLY A 547 -6.77 19.62 -19.12
CA GLY A 547 -5.55 20.02 -19.83
C GLY A 547 -5.04 19.00 -20.84
N VAL A 548 -5.44 17.73 -20.70
CA VAL A 548 -5.13 16.66 -21.67
C VAL A 548 -6.43 16.02 -22.14
N GLY A 549 -6.65 16.05 -23.46
CA GLY A 549 -7.81 15.46 -24.12
C GLY A 549 -7.81 13.92 -24.07
N PRO A 550 -8.92 13.27 -24.48
CA PRO A 550 -9.00 11.80 -24.53
C PRO A 550 -7.99 11.16 -25.48
N ASP A 551 -7.53 11.89 -26.50
CA ASP A 551 -6.50 11.46 -27.46
C ASP A 551 -5.07 11.66 -26.94
N GLY A 552 -4.92 12.12 -25.69
CA GLY A 552 -3.61 12.40 -25.08
C GLY A 552 -2.99 13.73 -25.48
N ARG A 553 -3.66 14.54 -26.30
CA ARG A 553 -3.13 15.86 -26.69
C ARG A 553 -3.46 16.93 -25.67
N LEU A 554 -2.54 17.88 -25.52
CA LEU A 554 -2.79 19.07 -24.71
C LEU A 554 -3.96 19.87 -25.32
N LEU A 555 -4.88 20.28 -24.46
CA LEU A 555 -5.96 21.20 -24.80
C LEU A 555 -5.43 22.64 -24.89
N ASP A 556 -6.28 23.59 -25.32
CA ASP A 556 -5.91 25.02 -25.34
C ASP A 556 -5.88 25.65 -23.93
N ARG A 557 -6.55 25.01 -22.97
CA ARG A 557 -6.60 25.42 -21.56
C ARG A 557 -6.39 24.20 -20.68
N GLY A 558 -5.68 24.39 -19.58
CA GLY A 558 -5.40 23.34 -18.62
C GLY A 558 -5.15 23.85 -17.23
N ILE A 559 -5.26 22.94 -16.27
CA ILE A 559 -5.02 23.15 -14.85
C ILE A 559 -3.95 22.13 -14.45
N PRO A 560 -2.67 22.52 -14.42
CA PRO A 560 -1.59 21.63 -13.98
C PRO A 560 -1.84 21.11 -12.56
N ALA A 561 -1.74 19.79 -12.38
CA ALA A 561 -2.11 19.14 -11.13
C ALA A 561 -1.18 19.49 -9.95
N ALA A 562 0.03 20.00 -10.22
CA ALA A 562 0.93 20.56 -9.22
C ALA A 562 0.30 21.72 -8.44
N ILE A 563 -0.50 22.56 -9.11
CA ILE A 563 -1.21 23.69 -8.47
C ILE A 563 -2.29 23.17 -7.53
N VAL A 564 -3.08 22.20 -7.98
CA VAL A 564 -4.14 21.57 -7.20
C VAL A 564 -3.55 20.85 -5.99
N SER A 565 -2.47 20.08 -6.17
CA SER A 565 -1.79 19.36 -5.10
C SER A 565 -1.24 20.30 -4.03
N ARG A 566 -0.62 21.42 -4.44
CA ARG A 566 -0.14 22.45 -3.51
C ARG A 566 -1.29 23.13 -2.76
N PHE A 567 -2.39 23.42 -3.45
CA PHE A 567 -3.58 24.00 -2.84
C PHE A 567 -4.18 23.09 -1.76
N LEU A 568 -4.32 21.80 -2.07
CA LEU A 568 -4.78 20.76 -1.15
C LEU A 568 -3.83 20.60 0.05
N GLY A 569 -2.52 20.63 -0.20
CA GLY A 569 -1.50 20.58 0.85
C GLY A 569 -1.65 21.70 1.88
N GLY A 570 -1.94 22.93 1.42
CA GLY A 570 -2.24 24.08 2.30
C GLY A 570 -3.51 23.92 3.15
N ARG A 571 -4.35 22.91 2.85
CA ARG A 571 -5.55 22.53 3.61
C ARG A 571 -5.38 21.23 4.39
N GLY A 572 -4.14 20.75 4.53
CA GLY A 572 -3.83 19.51 5.24
C GLY A 572 -4.19 18.24 4.49
N ILE A 573 -4.38 18.31 3.16
CA ILE A 573 -4.66 17.17 2.31
C ILE A 573 -3.41 16.86 1.47
N VAL A 574 -2.71 15.79 1.86
CA VAL A 574 -1.52 15.31 1.14
C VAL A 574 -1.93 14.20 0.19
N VAL A 575 -1.46 14.31 -1.05
CA VAL A 575 -1.69 13.34 -2.13
C VAL A 575 -0.43 12.50 -2.35
N GLU A 576 -0.58 11.31 -2.91
CA GLU A 576 0.52 10.34 -2.99
C GLU A 576 1.48 10.65 -4.15
N LYS A 577 0.92 10.92 -5.34
CA LYS A 577 1.68 11.21 -6.55
C LYS A 577 0.96 12.28 -7.36
N THR A 578 1.75 13.17 -7.94
CA THR A 578 1.27 14.22 -8.84
C THR A 578 2.03 14.11 -10.15
N GLU A 579 1.31 13.91 -11.24
CA GLU A 579 1.83 14.03 -12.61
C GLU A 579 1.39 15.39 -13.19
N PRO A 580 1.77 15.76 -14.43
CA PRO A 580 1.40 17.07 -14.97
C PRO A 580 -0.12 17.37 -14.94
N TYR A 581 -0.98 16.38 -15.17
CA TYR A 581 -2.45 16.53 -15.20
C TYR A 581 -3.20 15.42 -14.45
N SER A 582 -2.56 14.76 -13.48
CA SER A 582 -3.18 13.71 -12.69
C SER A 582 -2.69 13.71 -11.24
N ILE A 583 -3.54 13.24 -10.33
CA ILE A 583 -3.26 13.13 -8.90
C ILE A 583 -3.68 11.73 -8.45
N LEU A 584 -2.74 10.95 -7.93
CA LEU A 584 -3.03 9.65 -7.33
C LEU A 584 -3.34 9.81 -5.85
N THR A 585 -4.46 9.23 -5.42
CA THR A 585 -4.85 9.08 -4.02
C THR A 585 -4.97 7.61 -3.68
N LEU A 586 -4.39 7.21 -2.55
CA LEU A 586 -4.45 5.86 -2.03
C LEU A 586 -5.59 5.72 -1.03
N PHE A 587 -6.53 4.82 -1.31
CA PHE A 587 -7.50 4.37 -0.34
C PHE A 587 -6.91 3.13 0.33
N SER A 588 -6.40 3.26 1.57
CA SER A 588 -5.82 2.12 2.30
C SER A 588 -6.83 1.56 3.29
N ILE A 589 -6.49 0.45 3.95
CA ILE A 589 -7.30 -0.10 5.06
C ILE A 589 -7.38 0.85 6.27
N GLY A 590 -6.56 1.90 6.31
CA GLY A 590 -6.60 2.95 7.34
C GLY A 590 -7.48 4.14 6.96
N THR A 591 -8.06 4.17 5.76
CA THR A 591 -8.99 5.22 5.36
C THR A 591 -10.30 5.10 6.15
N THR A 592 -10.68 6.16 6.86
CA THR A 592 -11.97 6.21 7.57
C THR A 592 -13.11 6.50 6.60
N LYS A 593 -14.28 5.93 6.86
CA LYS A 593 -15.49 6.16 6.06
C LYS A 593 -15.79 7.64 5.85
N GLY A 594 -15.98 8.03 4.60
CA GLY A 594 -16.31 9.41 4.21
C GLY A 594 -15.15 10.41 4.31
N LYS A 595 -13.90 9.97 4.59
CA LYS A 595 -12.71 10.85 4.57
C LYS A 595 -12.55 11.55 3.23
N TRP A 596 -12.90 10.88 2.13
CA TRP A 596 -12.87 11.46 0.78
C TRP A 596 -13.79 12.69 0.64
N GLY A 597 -14.76 12.89 1.52
CA GLY A 597 -15.59 14.09 1.56
C GLY A 597 -14.78 15.37 1.79
N SER A 598 -13.69 15.33 2.56
CA SER A 598 -12.80 16.48 2.71
C SER A 598 -12.01 16.77 1.43
N LEU A 599 -11.66 15.74 0.67
CA LEU A 599 -11.02 15.89 -0.64
C LEU A 599 -11.98 16.52 -1.65
N VAL A 600 -13.23 16.04 -1.74
CA VAL A 600 -14.27 16.62 -2.59
C VAL A 600 -14.52 18.09 -2.23
N ALA A 601 -14.63 18.43 -0.94
CA ALA A 601 -14.78 19.81 -0.49
C ALA A 601 -13.59 20.69 -0.90
N GLY A 602 -12.36 20.18 -0.75
CA GLY A 602 -11.15 20.87 -1.19
C GLY A 602 -11.11 21.10 -2.71
N LEU A 603 -11.56 20.13 -3.51
CA LEU A 603 -11.65 20.27 -4.97
C LEU A 603 -12.70 21.31 -5.38
N PHE A 604 -13.83 21.39 -4.67
CA PHE A 604 -14.82 22.46 -4.89
C PHE A 604 -14.26 23.84 -4.55
N GLU A 605 -13.63 23.99 -3.39
CA GLU A 605 -13.01 25.26 -3.00
C GLU A 605 -11.95 25.70 -4.02
N PHE A 606 -11.14 24.76 -4.52
CA PHE A 606 -10.18 25.03 -5.59
C PHE A 606 -10.90 25.57 -6.83
N LYS A 607 -11.95 24.89 -7.29
CA LYS A 607 -12.73 25.29 -8.46
C LYS A 607 -13.34 26.69 -8.28
N GLU A 608 -13.98 26.96 -7.15
CA GLU A 608 -14.58 28.27 -6.87
C GLU A 608 -13.56 29.41 -6.94
N LEU A 609 -12.37 29.21 -6.35
CA LEU A 609 -11.29 30.18 -6.39
C LEU A 609 -10.66 30.30 -7.78
N TYR A 610 -10.58 29.20 -8.53
CA TYR A 610 -10.08 29.18 -9.90
C TYR A 610 -11.02 29.96 -10.83
N ASP A 611 -12.32 29.70 -10.76
CA ASP A 611 -13.34 30.34 -11.60
C ASP A 611 -13.46 31.84 -11.31
N ALA A 612 -13.28 32.24 -10.04
CA ALA A 612 -13.22 33.65 -9.64
C ALA A 612 -11.88 34.34 -9.99
N ASN A 613 -10.90 33.60 -10.54
CA ASN A 613 -9.50 33.99 -10.65
C ASN A 613 -8.99 34.68 -9.37
N ALA A 614 -9.28 34.04 -8.22
CA ALA A 614 -8.98 34.62 -6.91
C ALA A 614 -7.49 34.92 -6.78
N PRO A 615 -7.10 35.99 -6.07
CA PRO A 615 -5.69 36.31 -5.86
C PRO A 615 -4.93 35.14 -5.24
N LEU A 616 -3.70 34.91 -5.70
CA LEU A 616 -2.85 33.84 -5.13
C LEU A 616 -2.58 34.03 -3.63
N SER A 617 -2.66 35.26 -3.11
CA SER A 617 -2.57 35.50 -1.65
C SER A 617 -3.67 34.82 -0.85
N THR A 618 -4.80 34.51 -1.48
CA THR A 618 -5.92 33.77 -0.90
C THR A 618 -5.81 32.28 -1.21
N ALA A 619 -5.51 31.92 -2.47
CA ALA A 619 -5.48 30.52 -2.89
C ALA A 619 -4.23 29.76 -2.40
N LEU A 620 -3.06 30.39 -2.51
CA LEU A 620 -1.73 29.83 -2.23
C LEU A 620 -0.87 30.81 -1.40
N PRO A 621 -1.27 31.15 -0.15
CA PRO A 621 -0.61 32.17 0.66
C PRO A 621 0.88 31.89 0.92
N GLU A 622 1.25 30.63 1.14
CA GLU A 622 2.64 30.24 1.38
C GLU A 622 3.54 30.45 0.15
N LEU A 623 3.00 30.23 -1.06
CA LEU A 623 3.73 30.48 -2.31
C LEU A 623 4.04 31.98 -2.45
N ILE A 624 3.06 32.84 -2.12
CA ILE A 624 3.22 34.29 -2.16
C ILE A 624 4.18 34.78 -1.07
N ALA A 625 4.14 34.18 0.11
CA ALA A 625 5.09 34.50 1.18
C ALA A 625 6.54 34.17 0.78
N ALA A 626 6.75 33.06 0.08
CA ALA A 626 8.07 32.64 -0.39
C ALA A 626 8.57 33.43 -1.61
N HIS A 627 7.69 33.72 -2.58
CA HIS A 627 8.07 34.33 -3.86
C HIS A 627 7.16 35.52 -4.26
N PRO A 628 7.08 36.58 -3.42
CA PRO A 628 6.14 37.68 -3.64
C PRO A 628 6.42 38.50 -4.90
N GLN A 629 7.69 38.56 -5.34
CA GLN A 629 8.07 39.28 -6.55
C GLN A 629 7.63 38.57 -7.84
N ARG A 630 7.58 37.22 -7.81
CA ARG A 630 7.24 36.40 -8.99
C ARG A 630 5.72 36.27 -9.18
N TYR A 631 4.99 36.10 -8.09
CA TYR A 631 3.56 35.77 -8.12
C TYR A 631 2.65 36.92 -7.64
N GLY A 632 3.25 38.06 -7.25
CA GLY A 632 2.50 39.22 -6.76
C GLY A 632 1.52 39.75 -7.80
N GLY A 633 0.24 39.85 -7.42
CA GLY A 633 -0.81 40.39 -8.28
C GLY A 633 -1.42 39.39 -9.28
N MET A 634 -0.95 38.15 -9.31
CA MET A 634 -1.56 37.09 -10.14
C MET A 634 -2.79 36.48 -9.45
N GLY A 635 -3.77 36.06 -10.26
CA GLY A 635 -4.83 35.17 -9.83
C GLY A 635 -4.50 33.69 -10.06
N LEU A 636 -5.32 32.80 -9.49
CA LEU A 636 -5.14 31.35 -9.58
C LEU A 636 -5.28 30.82 -11.02
N CYS A 637 -6.22 31.34 -11.79
CA CYS A 637 -6.43 30.96 -13.19
C CYS A 637 -5.29 31.46 -14.08
N ASP A 638 -4.76 32.67 -13.80
CA ASP A 638 -3.61 33.21 -14.52
C ASP A 638 -2.37 32.30 -14.36
N LEU A 639 -2.07 31.87 -13.13
CA LEU A 639 -0.96 30.95 -12.86
C LEU A 639 -1.12 29.61 -13.58
N ALA A 640 -2.33 29.05 -13.57
CA ALA A 640 -2.61 27.79 -14.24
C ALA A 640 -2.45 27.89 -15.76
N GLY A 641 -2.93 28.98 -16.37
CA GLY A 641 -2.73 29.26 -17.78
C GLY A 641 -1.25 29.36 -18.13
N GLU A 642 -0.49 30.14 -17.36
CA GLU A 642 0.96 30.33 -17.58
C GLU A 642 1.74 29.01 -17.46
N MET A 643 1.46 28.20 -16.43
CA MET A 643 2.10 26.90 -16.25
C MET A 643 1.71 25.89 -17.35
N HIS A 644 0.44 25.90 -17.79
CA HIS A 644 -0.02 25.05 -18.90
C HIS A 644 0.65 25.42 -20.23
N ASP A 645 0.78 26.73 -20.52
CA ASP A 645 1.49 27.22 -21.70
C ASP A 645 2.96 26.84 -21.67
N ALA A 646 3.63 26.91 -20.52
CA ALA A 646 5.01 26.49 -20.38
C ALA A 646 5.20 24.96 -20.58
N ILE A 647 4.29 24.13 -20.05
CA ILE A 647 4.31 22.67 -20.29
C ILE A 647 4.20 22.37 -21.79
N ARG A 648 3.36 23.13 -22.50
CA ARG A 648 3.15 23.03 -23.95
C ARG A 648 4.35 23.52 -24.74
N GLU A 649 4.91 24.68 -24.40
CA GLU A 649 6.05 25.30 -25.10
C GLU A 649 7.33 24.45 -24.97
N HIS A 650 7.58 23.88 -23.79
CA HIS A 650 8.74 23.02 -23.55
C HIS A 650 8.51 21.56 -23.98
N GLY A 651 7.32 21.21 -24.48
CA GLY A 651 7.01 19.88 -24.99
C GLY A 651 7.12 18.76 -23.95
N ILE A 652 6.93 19.06 -22.66
CA ILE A 652 7.26 18.15 -21.54
C ILE A 652 6.58 16.78 -21.69
N LEU A 653 5.28 16.74 -22.00
CA LEU A 653 4.55 15.49 -22.16
C LEU A 653 4.99 14.68 -23.39
N GLY A 654 5.29 15.35 -24.50
CA GLY A 654 5.73 14.68 -25.73
C GLY A 654 7.13 14.09 -25.57
N SER A 655 8.04 14.84 -24.94
CA SER A 655 9.38 14.36 -24.61
C SER A 655 9.33 13.22 -23.59
N LEU A 656 8.42 13.28 -22.61
CA LEU A 656 8.24 12.20 -21.64
C LEU A 656 7.83 10.89 -22.29
N ASP A 657 6.85 10.89 -23.20
CA ASP A 657 6.41 9.67 -23.88
C ASP A 657 7.56 9.06 -24.70
N ALA A 658 8.18 9.87 -25.56
CA ALA A 658 9.30 9.46 -26.40
C ALA A 658 10.53 8.99 -25.59
N ALA A 659 10.77 9.57 -24.42
CA ALA A 659 11.92 9.22 -23.57
C ALA A 659 11.87 7.79 -23.01
N PHE A 660 10.69 7.16 -22.99
CA PHE A 660 10.52 5.78 -22.52
C PHE A 660 10.30 4.77 -23.66
N GLU A 661 10.14 5.21 -24.92
CA GLU A 661 9.98 4.31 -26.07
C GLU A 661 11.26 3.54 -26.40
N THR A 662 12.40 4.23 -26.32
CA THR A 662 13.72 3.71 -26.68
C THR A 662 14.60 3.65 -25.44
N LEU A 663 15.14 2.46 -25.14
CA LEU A 663 16.06 2.30 -24.03
C LEU A 663 17.46 2.83 -24.39
N PRO A 664 18.15 3.50 -23.46
CA PRO A 664 19.54 3.88 -23.64
C PRO A 664 20.49 2.71 -23.88
N GLU A 665 21.60 2.96 -24.58
CA GLU A 665 22.66 1.97 -24.82
C GLU A 665 23.35 1.62 -23.48
N PRO A 666 23.31 0.35 -23.03
CA PRO A 666 24.02 -0.06 -21.82
C PRO A 666 25.50 -0.31 -22.14
N VAL A 667 26.41 0.54 -21.65
CA VAL A 667 27.86 0.46 -21.94
C VAL A 667 28.63 -0.20 -20.80
N LEU A 668 28.23 0.06 -19.57
CA LEU A 668 28.78 -0.54 -18.36
C LEU A 668 27.68 -1.24 -17.59
N THR A 669 28.04 -2.29 -16.85
CA THR A 669 27.11 -2.84 -15.86
C THR A 669 26.86 -1.80 -14.74
N PRO A 670 25.74 -1.88 -14.01
CA PRO A 670 25.51 -1.02 -12.85
C PRO A 670 26.64 -1.10 -11.82
N ARG A 671 27.26 -2.28 -11.64
CA ARG A 671 28.40 -2.50 -10.75
C ARG A 671 29.65 -1.77 -11.22
N ASP A 672 29.98 -1.85 -12.50
CA ASP A 672 31.14 -1.16 -13.06
C ASP A 672 30.99 0.36 -12.99
N ALA A 673 29.81 0.88 -13.34
CA ALA A 673 29.51 2.31 -13.21
C ALA A 673 29.62 2.78 -11.75
N TYR A 674 29.14 1.96 -10.80
CA TYR A 674 29.30 2.23 -9.38
C TYR A 674 30.76 2.18 -8.91
N ALA A 675 31.58 1.27 -9.44
CA ALA A 675 33.01 1.22 -9.14
C ALA A 675 33.73 2.51 -9.58
N ARG A 676 33.43 3.02 -10.79
CA ARG A 676 33.94 4.32 -11.26
C ARG A 676 33.57 5.47 -10.31
N LEU A 677 32.31 5.50 -9.87
CA LEU A 677 31.83 6.47 -8.88
C LEU A 677 32.62 6.40 -7.56
N VAL A 678 32.84 5.19 -7.03
CA VAL A 678 33.59 4.98 -5.77
C VAL A 678 35.07 5.37 -5.91
N HIS A 679 35.67 5.16 -7.08
CA HIS A 679 37.05 5.57 -7.36
C HIS A 679 37.20 7.07 -7.64
N GLY A 680 36.09 7.82 -7.71
CA GLY A 680 36.11 9.24 -8.05
C GLY A 680 36.40 9.52 -9.52
N GLU A 681 36.22 8.52 -10.39
CA GLU A 681 36.43 8.61 -11.85
C GLU A 681 35.16 9.13 -12.55
N VAL A 682 34.57 10.18 -11.98
CA VAL A 682 33.31 10.79 -12.42
C VAL A 682 33.43 12.31 -12.40
N GLU A 683 32.72 12.96 -13.32
CA GLU A 683 32.63 14.41 -13.37
C GLU A 683 31.17 14.90 -13.46
N PRO A 684 30.87 16.08 -12.88
CA PRO A 684 29.58 16.72 -13.05
C PRO A 684 29.44 17.29 -14.46
N VAL A 685 28.38 16.90 -15.16
CA VAL A 685 28.09 17.33 -16.53
C VAL A 685 26.73 18.03 -16.59
N PRO A 686 26.63 19.25 -17.16
CA PRO A 686 25.34 19.90 -17.38
C PRO A 686 24.43 19.05 -18.28
N ALA A 687 23.12 19.06 -18.02
CA ALA A 687 22.14 18.29 -18.81
C ALA A 687 22.23 18.56 -20.33
N ALA A 688 22.53 19.81 -20.71
CA ALA A 688 22.73 20.23 -22.10
C ALA A 688 23.97 19.62 -22.79
N GLN A 689 24.87 18.98 -22.04
CA GLN A 689 26.15 18.43 -22.52
C GLN A 689 26.26 16.90 -22.31
N LEU A 690 25.12 16.22 -22.09
CA LEU A 690 25.11 14.78 -21.85
C LEU A 690 25.38 13.93 -23.09
N GLU A 691 25.29 14.49 -24.30
CA GLU A 691 25.49 13.73 -25.54
C GLU A 691 26.82 12.94 -25.53
N GLY A 692 26.73 11.63 -25.70
CA GLY A 692 27.84 10.68 -25.70
C GLY A 692 28.35 10.26 -24.33
N ARG A 693 27.85 10.85 -23.23
CA ARG A 693 28.33 10.60 -21.86
C ARG A 693 27.71 9.34 -21.27
N ILE A 694 28.46 8.67 -20.38
CA ILE A 694 28.00 7.48 -19.65
C ILE A 694 27.63 7.91 -18.24
N LEU A 695 26.41 7.60 -17.79
CA LEU A 695 25.93 7.98 -16.47
C LEU A 695 26.60 7.17 -15.35
N ALA A 696 26.99 7.84 -14.28
CA ALA A 696 27.51 7.20 -13.07
C ALA A 696 26.43 6.97 -12.01
N VAL A 697 25.34 7.72 -12.08
CA VAL A 697 24.21 7.68 -11.14
C VAL A 697 22.90 7.42 -11.87
N GLN A 698 21.91 6.93 -11.14
CA GLN A 698 20.58 6.67 -11.67
C GLN A 698 19.81 7.98 -11.72
N VAL A 699 19.05 8.22 -12.80
CA VAL A 699 18.19 9.40 -12.95
C VAL A 699 16.74 8.98 -12.82
N VAL A 700 16.06 9.53 -11.81
CA VAL A 700 14.74 9.04 -11.40
C VAL A 700 13.82 10.23 -11.08
N PRO A 701 12.90 10.60 -11.99
CA PRO A 701 11.85 11.55 -11.68
C PRO A 701 10.96 11.03 -10.55
N TYR A 702 10.62 11.90 -9.60
CA TYR A 702 9.86 11.56 -8.40
C TYR A 702 8.68 12.52 -8.17
N PRO A 703 7.49 11.99 -7.80
CA PRO A 703 7.08 10.58 -7.79
C PRO A 703 6.80 10.02 -9.21
N PRO A 704 6.83 8.69 -9.44
CA PRO A 704 6.84 7.59 -8.46
C PRO A 704 8.23 6.98 -8.17
N GLY A 705 9.31 7.51 -8.74
CA GLY A 705 10.64 6.92 -8.52
C GLY A 705 11.00 5.83 -9.52
N ILE A 706 10.54 5.93 -10.77
CA ILE A 706 10.86 4.99 -11.84
C ILE A 706 12.04 5.51 -12.66
N PRO A 707 13.08 4.69 -12.92
CA PRO A 707 14.29 5.17 -13.56
C PRO A 707 14.08 5.53 -15.02
N LEU A 708 14.45 6.76 -15.36
CA LEU A 708 14.59 7.21 -16.74
C LEU A 708 15.89 6.66 -17.32
N LEU A 709 16.96 6.80 -16.55
CA LEU A 709 18.31 6.34 -16.90
C LEU A 709 18.93 5.54 -15.77
N MET A 710 19.66 4.50 -16.13
CA MET A 710 20.43 3.65 -15.22
C MET A 710 21.92 4.01 -15.26
N PRO A 711 22.65 3.80 -14.14
CA PRO A 711 24.11 3.88 -14.16
C PRO A 711 24.71 2.93 -15.20
N GLY A 712 25.68 3.41 -15.97
CA GLY A 712 26.36 2.65 -17.02
C GLY A 712 25.73 2.79 -18.41
N GLU A 713 24.58 3.44 -18.51
CA GLU A 713 23.96 3.78 -19.79
C GLU A 713 24.58 5.01 -20.41
N ARG A 714 24.74 4.98 -21.75
CA ARG A 714 25.18 6.13 -22.53
C ARG A 714 23.99 6.93 -23.01
N PHE A 715 24.08 8.24 -22.84
CA PHE A 715 23.20 9.18 -23.49
C PHE A 715 23.65 9.37 -24.95
N GLY A 716 22.77 9.15 -25.91
CA GLY A 716 23.07 9.36 -27.33
C GLY A 716 21.89 9.85 -28.15
N ALA A 717 22.11 9.98 -29.46
CA ALA A 717 21.11 10.49 -30.41
C ALA A 717 19.74 9.79 -30.34
N GLU A 718 19.73 8.48 -30.09
CA GLU A 718 18.49 7.69 -29.97
C GLU A 718 17.72 7.95 -28.67
N THR A 719 18.38 8.49 -27.64
CA THR A 719 17.77 8.88 -26.35
C THR A 719 17.60 10.38 -26.21
N ARG A 720 17.68 11.15 -27.30
CA ARG A 720 17.59 12.62 -27.24
C ARG A 720 16.35 13.12 -26.50
N ALA A 721 15.22 12.42 -26.63
CA ALA A 721 13.98 12.73 -25.92
C ALA A 721 14.15 12.77 -24.39
N VAL A 722 15.03 11.95 -23.82
CA VAL A 722 15.38 11.98 -22.39
C VAL A 722 16.01 13.31 -22.01
N GLY A 723 16.92 13.83 -22.83
CA GLY A 723 17.59 15.11 -22.59
C GLY A 723 16.63 16.28 -22.82
N ASP A 724 15.82 16.22 -23.87
CA ASP A 724 14.78 17.22 -24.13
C ASP A 724 13.77 17.28 -22.98
N PHE A 725 13.42 16.13 -22.38
CA PHE A 725 12.59 16.08 -21.18
C PHE A 725 13.26 16.74 -19.98
N LEU A 726 14.52 16.38 -19.66
CA LEU A 726 15.26 16.98 -18.53
C LEU A 726 15.45 18.49 -18.69
N LEU A 727 15.77 18.97 -19.90
CA LEU A 727 15.92 20.39 -20.20
C LEU A 727 14.58 21.14 -20.17
N GLY A 728 13.48 20.46 -20.53
CA GLY A 728 12.13 20.97 -20.37
C GLY A 728 11.76 21.15 -18.89
N LEU A 729 12.08 20.17 -18.04
CA LEU A 729 11.89 20.29 -16.58
C LEU A 729 12.77 21.41 -15.99
N GLU A 730 14.05 21.47 -16.35
CA GLU A 730 14.97 22.53 -15.93
C GLU A 730 14.42 23.92 -16.27
N SER A 731 13.92 24.08 -17.51
CA SER A 731 13.36 25.35 -17.97
C SER A 731 12.06 25.70 -17.26
N PHE A 732 11.24 24.71 -16.93
CA PHE A 732 10.02 24.88 -16.15
C PHE A 732 10.33 25.30 -14.71
N ASP A 733 11.22 24.59 -14.03
CA ASP A 733 11.61 24.87 -12.64
C ASP A 733 12.18 26.28 -12.49
N ALA A 734 12.99 26.72 -13.47
CA ALA A 734 13.52 28.08 -13.52
C ALA A 734 12.42 29.17 -13.62
N GLN A 735 11.27 28.85 -14.23
CA GLN A 735 10.16 29.78 -14.44
C GLN A 735 9.17 29.82 -13.26
N PHE A 736 9.04 28.71 -12.53
CA PHE A 736 8.02 28.51 -11.49
C PHE A 736 8.63 28.09 -10.15
N PRO A 737 9.34 29.00 -9.44
CA PRO A 737 9.86 28.71 -8.11
C PRO A 737 8.74 28.34 -7.13
N GLY A 738 8.91 27.28 -6.35
CA GLY A 738 7.88 26.65 -5.52
C GLY A 738 7.07 25.54 -6.22
N PHE A 739 7.38 25.23 -7.49
CA PHE A 739 6.85 24.11 -8.26
C PHE A 739 7.98 23.28 -8.90
N GLU A 740 9.15 23.26 -8.28
CA GLU A 740 10.30 22.51 -8.77
C GLU A 740 10.02 21.01 -8.78
N HIS A 741 10.51 20.32 -9.81
CA HIS A 741 10.43 18.88 -9.90
C HIS A 741 11.51 18.22 -9.04
N ASP A 742 11.16 17.13 -8.36
CA ASP A 742 12.14 16.31 -7.66
C ASP A 742 12.64 15.20 -8.58
N THR A 743 13.89 15.29 -9.03
CA THR A 743 14.52 14.27 -9.87
C THR A 743 15.78 13.76 -9.19
N HIS A 744 15.72 12.57 -8.60
CA HIS A 744 16.89 11.97 -7.97
C HIS A 744 17.98 11.70 -9.01
N GLY A 745 19.24 11.93 -8.62
CA GLY A 745 20.41 11.80 -9.50
C GLY A 745 20.75 13.07 -10.28
N VAL A 746 19.91 14.11 -10.17
CA VAL A 746 20.17 15.45 -10.69
C VAL A 746 20.56 16.38 -9.54
N GLU A 747 21.66 17.11 -9.72
CA GLU A 747 22.06 18.22 -8.87
C GLU A 747 21.64 19.53 -9.54
N VAL A 748 20.93 20.40 -8.81
CA VAL A 748 20.55 21.73 -9.32
C VAL A 748 21.62 22.75 -8.91
N LYS A 749 22.26 23.37 -9.90
CA LYS A 749 23.24 24.46 -9.70
C LYS A 749 22.70 25.76 -10.27
N ASN A 750 23.25 26.89 -9.83
CA ASN A 750 22.91 28.20 -10.39
C ASN A 750 24.04 28.69 -11.29
N ASP A 751 23.70 29.28 -12.44
CA ASP A 751 24.65 29.98 -13.29
C ASP A 751 25.04 31.34 -12.71
N GLU A 752 25.90 32.09 -13.41
CA GLU A 752 26.35 33.42 -12.98
C GLU A 752 25.21 34.45 -12.83
N SER A 753 24.08 34.22 -13.51
CA SER A 753 22.88 35.06 -13.43
C SER A 753 21.91 34.64 -12.33
N GLY A 754 22.19 33.52 -11.64
CA GLY A 754 21.34 32.94 -10.61
C GLY A 754 20.23 32.04 -11.16
N ARG A 755 20.27 31.66 -12.44
CA ARG A 755 19.29 30.74 -13.05
C ARG A 755 19.68 29.29 -12.73
N PRO A 756 18.74 28.45 -12.27
CA PRO A 756 19.03 27.05 -12.01
C PRO A 756 19.25 26.28 -13.31
N TYR A 757 20.18 25.32 -13.28
CA TYR A 757 20.43 24.34 -14.32
C TYR A 757 20.76 22.97 -13.71
N TYR A 758 20.46 21.91 -14.44
CA TYR A 758 20.60 20.53 -14.03
C TYR A 758 22.00 20.00 -14.35
N VAL A 759 22.58 19.28 -13.39
CA VAL A 759 23.89 18.64 -13.48
C VAL A 759 23.77 17.18 -13.08
N LEU A 760 24.39 16.30 -13.86
CA LEU A 760 24.40 14.86 -13.62
C LEU A 760 25.84 14.35 -13.55
N TYR A 761 26.07 13.35 -12.71
CA TYR A 761 27.39 12.71 -12.62
C TYR A 761 27.55 11.67 -13.73
N CYS A 762 28.55 11.88 -14.56
CA CYS A 762 28.94 10.97 -15.64
C CYS A 762 30.32 10.39 -15.36
N VAL A 763 30.61 9.22 -15.92
CA VAL A 763 31.97 8.66 -15.97
C VAL A 763 32.87 9.63 -16.76
N GLU A 764 34.10 9.83 -16.29
CA GLU A 764 35.12 10.62 -16.98
C GLU A 764 35.34 10.08 -18.41
N ALA A 765 35.52 11.01 -19.36
CA ALA A 765 35.55 10.72 -20.81
C ALA A 765 36.85 10.05 -21.27
#